data_AF-A0A172Z8Q1-F1
#
_entry.id   AF-A0A172Z8Q1-F1
#
_cell.length_a   1.000
_cell.length_b   1.000
_cell.length_c   1.000
_cell.angle_alpha   90.00
_cell.angle_beta   90.00
_cell.angle_gamma   90.00
#
_symmetry.space_group_name_H-M   'P 1'
#
loop_
_entity.id
_entity.type
_entity.pdbx_description
1 polymer ?
#
loop_
_entity_poly.entity_id
_entity_poly.type
_entity_poly.pdbx_seq_one_letter_code
_entity_poly.pdbx_strand_id
1 'polypeptide(L)'
;MTNFEGVRVTPTLSGNTVGEPPATAARVSINNAVVHSNTHAPTPDTPEARSMADAQLAKPYAIALATRSYHTSIAPPDVQVTPESTLGRWRNPLDSAFKSPGFLSWAKEQGLDTRSLKLDPFFGELTGIVNGKMQTFSLKDDSGWSDVSRVLLSIARGIAPMPGQAFNYPWPDGKVPLYTVGRFYGEPIDLSPSQAASHRKKLKEGAAFEFAPVGYASQRSVEALAEQGKAQGDDANRHALIAALRSPVDDAEGKIDLNNVRVPIDRRSSLFLTDQRREISAAQLLERQGHKLPVNSTEAHGLANALTFDLAHRVPGADAGGVRHIGALLNTTELRKMKAVVDQWKLKHASQAPDPQAGVGAGSLLRGLISTLATSTKKVIADNPSLALDQLIRSPEAQALGKTIQARIKSAASPTGATEALTAALLQELDPNPGKSPFNLAGYNLYKSDNVGASAAEIVKRFTAYLETKVGVEAAPLAAQLLLSAVAPELLVKSIPAALVYGSHTWADFSIAVALVEQEAPGASGNMTLSQVMNYADAQLSILDGGDELAAASADSLIAWGLANQVIKNNPQGQYTFEDVEQSLTVLKKQKKELAWARAELMKPAPTREALALAEFKRVFPGVDPTKKTLRSTRDDTYRVSPLDVYMTTPINLEWWAPLNEKELPWATIKSRFSELDPDINKTFSETFEDYTKTQAAAWAIQFKYQVSLLPRVEQERINQADVTFMSVSRPFLGTEETNSSQLYPGRRPRTPTPHELKELEGGQGVLMKVEGADSKVEYYSYFPGLGKIVKEKGGAEEQSHFDDSKYFSPDSKVRVPGTYNVFTKFDVAHQDRDLPEVTGEGRVPYFSRRNGSLATVVGKFFTKDYGYLKAKAVGETRIEKNTAGIHAVNDFLLSLIPFYDGIKDAISGNVAGAVFNIGFDILGFFLPGASAANKAMKLGKSAGKVLKRSFFAGLGASVGVTDVINLPRNIKRGVLAVSKDIKRVYKHADEVLPRLKGNYRSYEVTRTYKDGDVVKGFYQVESEGVRRPIVAVLKKGAWYAYSSLMNTPFGPQLAQFGVLSALAPSNKT
;
A
#
# COMPACT_ATOMS: atom_id res chain seq x y z
N MET A 1 -36.95 -2.21 -35.00
CA MET A 1 -38.10 -1.93 -35.89
C MET A 1 -37.56 -1.09 -37.03
N THR A 2 -37.59 -1.47 -38.31
CA THR A 2 -37.96 -2.75 -39.00
C THR A 2 -37.20 -2.71 -40.34
N ASN A 3 -36.47 -3.74 -40.79
CA ASN A 3 -36.88 -5.07 -41.29
C ASN A 3 -37.72 -4.98 -42.59
N PHE A 4 -37.46 -5.74 -43.68
CA PHE A 4 -36.34 -6.65 -44.06
C PHE A 4 -36.37 -6.95 -45.59
N GLU A 5 -35.47 -7.86 -46.03
CA GLU A 5 -35.49 -8.75 -47.24
C GLU A 5 -35.01 -8.18 -48.60
N GLY A 6 -34.35 -8.94 -49.50
CA GLY A 6 -33.97 -10.38 -49.57
C GLY A 6 -33.25 -10.69 -50.93
N VAL A 7 -32.67 -11.84 -51.33
CA VAL A 7 -32.38 -13.21 -50.81
C VAL A 7 -31.01 -13.69 -51.43
N ARG A 8 -30.70 -14.99 -51.64
CA ARG A 8 -29.42 -15.58 -52.16
C ARG A 8 -29.65 -16.52 -53.39
N VAL A 9 -28.58 -17.08 -53.99
CA VAL A 9 -28.36 -18.55 -54.28
C VAL A 9 -26.99 -18.84 -54.94
N THR A 10 -26.46 -20.07 -54.77
CA THR A 10 -25.24 -20.72 -55.36
C THR A 10 -25.45 -22.28 -55.34
N PRO A 11 -24.52 -23.24 -55.64
CA PRO A 11 -23.10 -23.22 -56.12
C PRO A 11 -22.72 -24.32 -57.20
N THR A 12 -21.42 -24.63 -57.38
CA THR A 12 -20.79 -25.91 -57.89
C THR A 12 -20.97 -26.34 -59.39
N LEU A 13 -20.13 -27.16 -60.08
CA LEU A 13 -18.81 -27.81 -59.83
C LEU A 13 -18.09 -28.33 -61.14
N SER A 14 -16.76 -28.56 -61.05
CA SER A 14 -15.92 -29.60 -61.74
C SER A 14 -15.38 -29.42 -63.18
N GLY A 15 -14.17 -29.97 -63.43
CA GLY A 15 -13.51 -30.16 -64.76
C GLY A 15 -11.96 -30.20 -64.73
N ASN A 16 -11.32 -31.28 -65.21
CA ASN A 16 -9.84 -31.50 -65.23
C ASN A 16 -9.27 -31.61 -66.65
N THR A 17 -7.97 -31.29 -66.87
CA THR A 17 -6.91 -32.18 -67.47
C THR A 17 -5.55 -31.46 -67.64
N VAL A 18 -4.51 -32.15 -68.17
CA VAL A 18 -3.07 -31.86 -68.01
C VAL A 18 -2.37 -31.52 -69.33
N GLY A 19 -1.34 -30.67 -69.31
CA GLY A 19 -0.35 -30.49 -70.38
C GLY A 19 0.78 -29.52 -70.00
N GLU A 20 2.04 -29.85 -70.30
CA GLU A 20 3.25 -29.06 -69.98
C GLU A 20 4.05 -28.68 -71.27
N PRO A 21 5.17 -27.91 -71.23
CA PRO A 21 5.26 -26.68 -72.03
C PRO A 21 6.31 -26.77 -73.16
N PRO A 22 6.59 -25.67 -73.91
CA PRO A 22 7.66 -24.76 -73.46
C PRO A 22 7.46 -23.26 -73.81
N ALA A 23 8.43 -22.45 -73.38
CA ALA A 23 8.75 -21.09 -73.85
C ALA A 23 7.69 -19.97 -73.66
N THR A 24 7.87 -19.14 -72.63
CA THR A 24 7.08 -17.92 -72.38
C THR A 24 7.95 -16.71 -72.06
N ALA A 25 7.78 -15.64 -72.84
CA ALA A 25 8.24 -14.29 -72.50
C ALA A 25 7.01 -13.40 -72.28
N ALA A 26 6.67 -13.09 -71.03
CA ALA A 26 5.52 -12.23 -70.71
C ALA A 26 5.69 -11.49 -69.38
N ARG A 27 4.95 -10.37 -69.27
CA ARG A 27 4.82 -9.54 -68.06
C ARG A 27 4.21 -10.34 -66.90
N VAL A 28 4.68 -10.11 -65.68
CA VAL A 28 4.03 -10.57 -64.44
C VAL A 28 3.45 -9.37 -63.69
N SER A 29 2.26 -9.55 -63.10
CA SER A 29 1.63 -8.57 -62.22
C SER A 29 1.43 -9.16 -60.83
N ILE A 30 1.96 -8.46 -59.82
CA ILE A 30 1.57 -8.44 -58.40
C ILE A 30 1.19 -9.80 -57.76
N ASN A 31 2.10 -10.38 -56.98
CA ASN A 31 1.79 -10.84 -55.61
C ASN A 31 3.04 -11.15 -54.77
N ASN A 32 2.95 -10.81 -53.47
CA ASN A 32 3.74 -11.25 -52.30
C ASN A 32 5.09 -11.97 -52.50
N ALA A 33 6.21 -11.24 -52.34
CA ALA A 33 7.41 -11.75 -51.65
C ALA A 33 8.33 -10.61 -51.16
N VAL A 34 9.10 -10.89 -50.10
CA VAL A 34 10.02 -9.95 -49.43
C VAL A 34 11.27 -9.66 -50.26
N VAL A 35 11.52 -8.38 -50.57
CA VAL A 35 12.88 -7.79 -50.56
C VAL A 35 12.79 -6.35 -50.03
N HIS A 36 13.06 -6.14 -48.74
CA HIS A 36 13.36 -4.79 -48.23
C HIS A 36 14.84 -4.47 -48.48
N SER A 37 15.15 -3.91 -49.65
CA SER A 37 16.48 -3.41 -50.02
C SER A 37 16.84 -2.08 -49.33
N ASN A 38 16.61 -1.97 -48.02
CA ASN A 38 17.00 -0.82 -47.21
C ASN A 38 18.48 -0.91 -46.77
N THR A 39 19.38 -0.91 -47.75
CA THR A 39 20.81 -0.60 -47.57
C THR A 39 21.12 0.84 -48.01
N HIS A 40 20.26 1.79 -47.63
CA HIS A 40 20.77 3.11 -47.27
C HIS A 40 21.58 2.94 -45.98
N ALA A 41 22.87 3.26 -46.02
CA ALA A 41 23.63 3.47 -44.80
C ALA A 41 22.94 4.61 -44.02
N PRO A 42 22.68 4.46 -42.71
CA PRO A 42 22.02 5.51 -41.94
C PRO A 42 22.89 6.77 -41.99
N THR A 43 22.29 7.90 -42.39
CA THR A 43 22.95 9.20 -42.39
C THR A 43 23.50 9.47 -40.99
N PRO A 44 24.83 9.66 -40.83
CA PRO A 44 25.45 9.74 -39.52
C PRO A 44 24.84 10.88 -38.71
N ASP A 45 24.53 10.61 -37.46
CA ASP A 45 23.79 11.53 -36.60
C ASP A 45 24.73 12.57 -35.97
N THR A 46 25.23 13.49 -36.80
CA THR A 46 26.16 14.55 -36.38
C THR A 46 25.43 15.87 -36.10
N PRO A 47 26.02 16.80 -35.31
CA PRO A 47 25.44 18.12 -35.06
C PRO A 47 25.18 18.91 -36.35
N GLU A 48 26.06 18.79 -37.35
CA GLU A 48 25.96 19.50 -38.63
C GLU A 48 24.79 18.95 -39.46
N ALA A 49 24.65 17.62 -39.55
CA ALA A 49 23.55 16.97 -40.25
C ALA A 49 22.19 17.34 -39.64
N ARG A 50 22.08 17.36 -38.31
CA ARG A 50 20.89 17.85 -37.59
C ARG A 50 20.61 19.31 -37.87
N SER A 51 21.61 20.18 -37.80
CA SER A 51 21.47 21.62 -38.06
C SER A 51 20.96 21.91 -39.49
N MET A 52 21.47 21.17 -40.49
CA MET A 52 20.99 21.28 -41.87
C MET A 52 19.52 20.84 -42.01
N ALA A 53 19.13 19.75 -41.34
CA ALA A 53 17.77 19.24 -41.38
C ALA A 53 16.78 20.10 -40.55
N ASP A 54 17.24 20.74 -39.47
CA ASP A 54 16.49 21.74 -38.70
C ASP A 54 16.21 23.00 -39.54
N ALA A 55 17.19 23.50 -40.30
CA ALA A 55 16.99 24.60 -41.26
C ALA A 55 15.99 24.23 -42.37
N GLN A 56 15.99 22.97 -42.85
CA GLN A 56 14.99 22.48 -43.79
C GLN A 56 13.58 22.41 -43.18
N LEU A 57 13.45 22.13 -41.88
CA LEU A 57 12.19 22.07 -41.14
C LEU A 57 11.59 23.46 -40.82
N ALA A 58 12.40 24.51 -40.72
CA ALA A 58 11.92 25.87 -40.47
C ALA A 58 10.93 26.37 -41.54
N LYS A 59 11.10 25.96 -42.81
CA LYS A 59 10.21 26.34 -43.92
C LYS A 59 8.78 25.73 -43.83
N PRO A 60 8.58 24.40 -43.68
CA PRO A 60 7.24 23.85 -43.48
C PRO A 60 6.60 24.30 -42.15
N TYR A 61 7.40 24.56 -41.10
CA TYR A 61 6.89 25.20 -39.87
C TYR A 61 6.30 26.59 -40.17
N ALA A 62 7.05 27.44 -40.88
CA ALA A 62 6.62 28.78 -41.26
C ALA A 62 5.35 28.79 -42.12
N ILE A 63 5.20 27.82 -43.03
CA ILE A 63 3.99 27.63 -43.85
C ILE A 63 2.79 27.27 -42.96
N ALA A 64 2.94 26.31 -42.04
CA ALA A 64 1.85 25.90 -41.14
C ALA A 64 1.40 27.03 -40.18
N LEU A 65 2.35 27.82 -39.66
CA LEU A 65 2.08 28.99 -38.81
C LEU A 65 1.29 30.08 -39.57
N ALA A 66 1.67 30.35 -40.83
CA ALA A 66 0.97 31.30 -41.69
C ALA A 66 -0.45 30.83 -42.05
N THR A 67 -0.67 29.51 -42.20
CA THR A 67 -1.99 28.91 -42.48
C THR A 67 -2.91 28.94 -41.25
N ARG A 68 -2.40 28.61 -40.05
CA ARG A 68 -3.20 28.68 -38.80
C ARG A 68 -3.83 30.06 -38.61
N SER A 69 -3.10 31.12 -38.96
CA SER A 69 -3.46 32.53 -38.76
C SER A 69 -4.75 33.01 -39.46
N TYR A 70 -5.49 32.13 -40.15
CA TYR A 70 -6.78 32.40 -40.80
C TYR A 70 -7.92 31.42 -40.46
N HIS A 71 -7.66 30.32 -39.77
CA HIS A 71 -8.68 29.29 -39.54
C HIS A 71 -9.32 29.40 -38.15
N THR A 72 -10.66 29.39 -38.11
CA THR A 72 -11.48 29.17 -36.90
C THR A 72 -11.50 27.70 -36.45
N SER A 73 -10.55 26.87 -36.93
CA SER A 73 -10.46 25.45 -36.59
C SER A 73 -10.01 25.26 -35.14
N ILE A 74 -10.65 24.33 -34.44
CA ILE A 74 -10.35 23.98 -33.04
C ILE A 74 -9.01 23.19 -32.95
N ALA A 75 -8.57 22.55 -34.03
CA ALA A 75 -7.32 21.77 -34.07
C ALA A 75 -6.20 22.53 -34.82
N PRO A 76 -4.96 22.54 -34.29
CA PRO A 76 -3.80 23.09 -35.00
C PRO A 76 -3.44 22.27 -36.25
N PRO A 77 -2.81 22.89 -37.26
CA PRO A 77 -2.22 22.14 -38.37
C PRO A 77 -0.99 21.35 -37.92
N ASP A 78 -0.73 20.23 -38.58
CA ASP A 78 0.52 19.49 -38.46
C ASP A 78 1.61 20.06 -39.38
N VAL A 79 2.86 19.95 -38.93
CA VAL A 79 4.08 20.28 -39.68
C VAL A 79 4.72 18.97 -40.14
N GLN A 80 5.22 18.94 -41.37
CA GLN A 80 6.04 17.82 -41.86
C GLN A 80 7.44 17.90 -41.23
N VAL A 81 7.88 16.83 -40.57
CA VAL A 81 9.18 16.74 -39.88
C VAL A 81 10.07 15.71 -40.57
N THR A 82 11.29 16.12 -40.93
CA THR A 82 12.32 15.24 -41.51
C THR A 82 12.96 14.37 -40.42
N PRO A 83 13.15 13.04 -40.62
CA PRO A 83 13.75 12.16 -39.62
C PRO A 83 15.16 12.56 -39.14
N GLU A 84 15.87 13.36 -39.93
CA GLU A 84 17.23 13.84 -39.68
C GLU A 84 17.28 15.11 -38.81
N SER A 85 16.17 15.87 -38.74
CA SER A 85 16.05 17.05 -37.87
C SER A 85 16.17 16.65 -36.40
N THR A 86 16.58 17.57 -35.52
CA THR A 86 16.70 17.28 -34.09
C THR A 86 15.37 16.79 -33.52
N LEU A 87 14.24 17.41 -33.87
CA LEU A 87 12.90 16.92 -33.48
C LEU A 87 12.55 15.56 -34.10
N GLY A 88 12.93 15.29 -35.35
CA GLY A 88 12.76 13.99 -36.00
C GLY A 88 13.54 12.86 -35.34
N ARG A 89 14.79 13.12 -34.95
CA ARG A 89 15.64 12.21 -34.19
C ARG A 89 15.04 11.91 -32.80
N TRP A 90 14.49 12.92 -32.13
CA TRP A 90 13.84 12.78 -30.81
C TRP A 90 12.43 12.14 -30.87
N ARG A 91 11.76 12.14 -32.03
CA ARG A 91 10.50 11.39 -32.22
C ARG A 91 10.70 9.87 -32.07
N ASN A 92 11.72 9.30 -32.71
CA ASN A 92 11.93 7.85 -32.74
C ASN A 92 11.96 7.16 -31.35
N PRO A 93 12.69 7.65 -30.32
CA PRO A 93 12.64 7.07 -28.99
C PRO A 93 11.30 7.32 -28.27
N LEU A 94 10.60 8.43 -28.55
CA LEU A 94 9.25 8.68 -28.01
C LEU A 94 8.26 7.64 -28.57
N ASP A 95 8.28 7.44 -29.88
CA ASP A 95 7.48 6.44 -30.58
C ASP A 95 7.81 5.02 -30.11
N SER A 96 9.07 4.75 -29.72
CA SER A 96 9.49 3.49 -29.06
C SER A 96 9.07 3.38 -27.59
N ALA A 97 8.89 4.50 -26.87
CA ALA A 97 8.53 4.49 -25.44
C ALA A 97 7.05 4.16 -25.24
N PHE A 98 6.17 4.78 -26.02
CA PHE A 98 4.73 4.42 -26.06
C PHE A 98 4.45 3.03 -26.65
N LYS A 99 5.48 2.33 -27.16
CA LYS A 99 5.42 0.94 -27.63
C LYS A 99 6.19 -0.03 -26.72
N SER A 100 6.65 0.40 -25.53
CA SER A 100 7.38 -0.47 -24.62
C SER A 100 6.49 -1.58 -24.04
N PRO A 101 7.02 -2.79 -23.75
CA PRO A 101 6.24 -3.85 -23.12
C PRO A 101 5.62 -3.45 -21.78
N GLY A 102 6.35 -2.67 -20.98
CA GLY A 102 5.87 -2.13 -19.70
C GLY A 102 4.68 -1.21 -19.86
N PHE A 103 4.79 -0.19 -20.73
CA PHE A 103 3.70 0.74 -21.01
C PHE A 103 2.45 0.04 -21.55
N LEU A 104 2.61 -0.86 -22.52
CA LEU A 104 1.49 -1.58 -23.15
C LEU A 104 0.81 -2.55 -22.18
N SER A 105 1.57 -3.22 -21.29
CA SER A 105 0.99 -4.06 -20.24
C SER A 105 0.20 -3.23 -19.24
N TRP A 106 0.78 -2.12 -18.76
CA TRP A 106 0.12 -1.21 -17.82
C TRP A 106 -1.16 -0.61 -18.41
N ALA A 107 -1.12 -0.08 -19.63
CA ALA A 107 -2.29 0.49 -20.31
C ALA A 107 -3.43 -0.54 -20.45
N LYS A 108 -3.09 -1.79 -20.79
CA LYS A 108 -4.03 -2.91 -20.86
C LYS A 108 -4.64 -3.27 -19.49
N GLU A 109 -3.88 -3.18 -18.40
CA GLU A 109 -4.40 -3.41 -17.05
C GLU A 109 -5.43 -2.35 -16.62
N GLN A 110 -5.16 -1.07 -16.91
CA GLN A 110 -6.10 0.03 -16.63
C GLN A 110 -7.36 -0.04 -17.52
N GLY A 111 -7.22 -0.53 -18.75
CA GLY A 111 -8.25 -0.37 -19.79
C GLY A 111 -8.17 0.99 -20.49
N LEU A 112 -6.94 1.50 -20.66
CA LEU A 112 -6.62 2.76 -21.31
C LEU A 112 -6.57 2.61 -22.84
N ASP A 113 -7.31 3.46 -23.55
CA ASP A 113 -7.22 3.59 -25.00
C ASP A 113 -5.97 4.38 -25.41
N THR A 114 -4.98 3.69 -25.99
CA THR A 114 -3.70 4.28 -26.41
C THR A 114 -3.78 5.06 -27.72
N ARG A 115 -4.94 5.11 -28.39
CA ARG A 115 -5.13 5.82 -29.67
C ARG A 115 -5.30 7.34 -29.51
N SER A 116 -5.63 7.81 -28.31
CA SER A 116 -5.75 9.24 -28.01
C SER A 116 -5.34 9.52 -26.58
N LEU A 117 -4.10 9.97 -26.43
CA LEU A 117 -3.47 10.31 -25.16
C LEU A 117 -3.05 11.78 -25.16
N LYS A 118 -2.95 12.37 -23.98
CA LYS A 118 -2.34 13.68 -23.74
C LYS A 118 -1.31 13.54 -22.63
N LEU A 119 -0.05 13.81 -22.94
CA LEU A 119 1.07 13.75 -21.99
C LEU A 119 1.45 15.18 -21.56
N ASP A 120 1.64 15.38 -20.25
CA ASP A 120 2.34 16.54 -19.69
C ASP A 120 3.69 16.07 -19.08
N PRO A 121 4.83 16.31 -19.76
CA PRO A 121 6.13 15.87 -19.26
C PRO A 121 6.62 16.65 -18.04
N PHE A 122 6.09 17.85 -17.80
CA PHE A 122 6.48 18.69 -16.66
C PHE A 122 5.84 18.18 -15.37
N PHE A 123 4.50 18.04 -15.34
CA PHE A 123 3.80 17.45 -14.20
C PHE A 123 3.96 15.93 -14.08
N GLY A 124 4.40 15.26 -15.15
CA GLY A 124 4.53 13.81 -15.19
C GLY A 124 3.19 13.10 -15.35
N GLU A 125 2.23 13.73 -16.04
CA GLU A 125 0.85 13.26 -16.13
C GLU A 125 0.52 12.68 -17.51
N LEU A 126 -0.35 11.68 -17.53
CA LEU A 126 -0.91 11.10 -18.75
C LEU A 126 -2.44 11.09 -18.64
N THR A 127 -3.12 11.80 -19.54
CA THR A 127 -4.58 11.79 -19.66
C THR A 127 -5.00 10.97 -20.87
N GLY A 128 -6.06 10.16 -20.74
CA GLY A 128 -6.64 9.40 -21.84
C GLY A 128 -8.03 8.86 -21.50
N ILE A 129 -8.56 7.97 -22.35
CA ILE A 129 -9.88 7.36 -22.13
C ILE A 129 -9.71 5.99 -21.48
N VAL A 130 -10.32 5.80 -20.32
CA VAL A 130 -10.34 4.56 -19.54
C VAL A 130 -11.78 4.07 -19.45
N ASN A 131 -12.07 2.90 -20.04
CA ASN A 131 -13.42 2.30 -20.04
C ASN A 131 -14.56 3.27 -20.44
N GLY A 132 -14.28 4.18 -21.38
CA GLY A 132 -15.25 5.18 -21.88
C GLY A 132 -15.32 6.50 -21.09
N LYS A 133 -14.54 6.69 -20.02
CA LYS A 133 -14.43 7.96 -19.28
C LYS A 133 -13.03 8.57 -19.43
N MET A 134 -12.92 9.89 -19.41
CA MET A 134 -11.61 10.55 -19.37
C MET A 134 -11.00 10.38 -17.97
N GLN A 135 -9.72 10.00 -17.91
CA GLN A 135 -8.96 9.83 -16.67
C GLN A 135 -7.54 10.37 -16.85
N THR A 136 -7.03 11.04 -15.81
CA THR A 136 -5.64 11.46 -15.69
C THR A 136 -4.91 10.55 -14.71
N PHE A 137 -3.70 10.14 -15.09
CA PHE A 137 -2.74 9.43 -14.25
C PHE A 137 -1.57 10.35 -13.93
N SER A 138 -1.01 10.22 -12.73
CA SER A 138 0.02 11.08 -12.16
C SER A 138 1.11 10.26 -11.46
N LEU A 139 2.28 10.84 -11.23
CA LEU A 139 3.36 10.19 -10.47
C LEU A 139 3.04 9.96 -8.98
N LYS A 140 1.85 10.36 -8.50
CA LYS A 140 1.47 10.42 -7.09
C LYS A 140 0.26 9.53 -6.74
N ASP A 141 -0.25 8.76 -7.68
CA ASP A 141 -1.43 7.89 -7.50
C ASP A 141 -1.14 6.38 -7.62
N ASP A 142 -2.13 5.56 -7.26
CA ASP A 142 -2.05 4.10 -7.19
C ASP A 142 -2.21 3.38 -8.55
N SER A 143 -2.23 4.09 -9.69
CA SER A 143 -2.37 3.45 -11.00
C SER A 143 -1.14 2.64 -11.43
N GLY A 144 0.03 2.93 -10.85
CA GLY A 144 1.32 2.38 -11.29
C GLY A 144 1.94 3.11 -12.49
N TRP A 145 1.36 4.24 -12.93
CA TRP A 145 1.95 5.10 -13.97
C TRP A 145 3.37 5.54 -13.61
N SER A 146 3.61 5.86 -12.34
CA SER A 146 4.94 6.11 -11.75
C SER A 146 6.00 5.07 -12.09
N ASP A 147 5.61 3.81 -12.26
CA ASP A 147 6.52 2.66 -12.28
C ASP A 147 6.85 2.16 -13.71
N VAL A 148 6.19 2.77 -14.72
CA VAL A 148 6.40 2.52 -16.16
C VAL A 148 6.74 3.79 -16.97
N SER A 149 6.65 4.98 -16.36
CA SER A 149 6.74 6.26 -17.09
C SER A 149 8.14 6.87 -17.16
N ARG A 150 9.12 6.42 -16.36
CA ARG A 150 10.44 7.08 -16.23
C ARG A 150 11.09 7.45 -17.56
N VAL A 151 11.33 6.45 -18.41
CA VAL A 151 12.06 6.67 -19.67
C VAL A 151 11.21 7.48 -20.66
N LEU A 152 9.91 7.23 -20.70
CA LEU A 152 8.95 7.97 -21.54
C LEU A 152 8.92 9.46 -21.18
N LEU A 153 8.84 9.80 -19.89
CA LEU A 153 8.87 11.19 -19.40
C LEU A 153 10.23 11.84 -19.60
N SER A 154 11.33 11.12 -19.40
CA SER A 154 12.69 11.58 -19.69
C SER A 154 12.86 11.98 -21.16
N ILE A 155 12.44 11.13 -22.09
CA ILE A 155 12.43 11.43 -23.53
C ILE A 155 11.51 12.61 -23.84
N ALA A 156 10.30 12.62 -23.29
CA ALA A 156 9.31 13.66 -23.56
C ALA A 156 9.69 15.03 -22.99
N ARG A 157 10.46 15.10 -21.90
CA ARG A 157 11.05 16.35 -21.38
C ARG A 157 12.10 16.92 -22.32
N GLY A 158 12.90 16.09 -22.99
CA GLY A 158 13.80 16.56 -24.04
C GLY A 158 13.06 17.24 -25.20
N ILE A 159 11.79 16.89 -25.43
CA ILE A 159 10.91 17.57 -26.40
C ILE A 159 10.27 18.81 -25.79
N ALA A 160 9.56 18.65 -24.67
CA ALA A 160 8.70 19.66 -24.04
C ALA A 160 9.00 19.78 -22.53
N PRO A 161 10.08 20.50 -22.13
CA PRO A 161 10.53 20.57 -20.73
C PRO A 161 9.76 21.56 -19.85
N MET A 162 9.00 22.51 -20.42
CA MET A 162 8.44 23.64 -19.66
C MET A 162 6.96 23.45 -19.28
N PRO A 163 6.46 24.14 -18.22
CA PRO A 163 5.05 24.13 -17.85
C PRO A 163 4.11 24.45 -19.01
N GLY A 164 2.96 23.77 -19.07
CA GLY A 164 1.94 23.99 -20.10
C GLY A 164 2.32 23.53 -21.51
N GLN A 165 3.48 22.88 -21.69
CA GLN A 165 3.92 22.32 -22.97
C GLN A 165 3.30 20.96 -23.32
N ALA A 166 2.33 20.46 -22.53
CA ALA A 166 1.59 19.23 -22.79
C ALA A 166 1.13 19.08 -24.26
N PHE A 167 1.20 17.85 -24.77
CA PHE A 167 0.89 17.51 -26.15
C PHE A 167 0.03 16.24 -26.25
N ASN A 168 -0.79 16.17 -27.30
CA ASN A 168 -1.53 14.96 -27.65
C ASN A 168 -0.60 13.98 -28.40
N TYR A 169 -0.82 12.68 -28.25
CA TYR A 169 -0.04 11.60 -28.86
C TYR A 169 -0.95 10.36 -29.07
N PRO A 170 -0.75 9.49 -30.09
CA PRO A 170 0.27 9.51 -31.15
C PRO A 170 0.15 10.68 -32.13
N TRP A 171 1.28 11.04 -32.75
CA TRP A 171 1.32 11.97 -33.87
C TRP A 171 1.23 11.22 -35.21
N PRO A 172 0.62 11.79 -36.26
CA PRO A 172 0.58 11.16 -37.59
C PRO A 172 1.98 10.92 -38.16
N ASP A 173 2.14 9.94 -39.04
CA ASP A 173 3.46 9.56 -39.57
C ASP A 173 4.14 10.70 -40.33
N GLY A 174 5.43 10.91 -40.04
CA GLY A 174 6.23 12.02 -40.59
C GLY A 174 5.80 13.43 -40.15
N LYS A 175 4.83 13.56 -39.25
CA LYS A 175 4.20 14.84 -38.88
C LYS A 175 4.19 15.09 -37.39
N VAL A 176 4.22 16.37 -37.00
CA VAL A 176 4.14 16.81 -35.59
C VAL A 176 3.27 18.07 -35.50
N PRO A 177 2.38 18.22 -34.50
CA PRO A 177 1.53 19.40 -34.35
C PRO A 177 2.33 20.70 -34.23
N LEU A 178 1.85 21.78 -34.89
CA LEU A 178 2.51 23.10 -34.94
C LEU A 178 3.01 23.59 -33.58
N TYR A 179 2.20 23.45 -32.53
CA TYR A 179 2.55 23.97 -31.20
C TYR A 179 3.76 23.25 -30.61
N THR A 180 3.88 21.93 -30.82
CA THR A 180 5.02 21.14 -30.35
C THR A 180 6.29 21.55 -31.08
N VAL A 181 6.23 21.77 -32.40
CA VAL A 181 7.39 22.23 -33.18
C VAL A 181 7.85 23.61 -32.72
N GLY A 182 6.93 24.59 -32.59
CA GLY A 182 7.28 25.93 -32.11
C GLY A 182 7.86 25.90 -30.69
N ARG A 183 7.20 25.18 -29.77
CA ARG A 183 7.68 24.97 -28.38
C ARG A 183 9.02 24.25 -28.30
N PHE A 184 9.35 23.40 -29.27
CA PHE A 184 10.66 22.75 -29.34
C PHE A 184 11.74 23.76 -29.73
N TYR A 185 11.57 24.46 -30.85
CA TYR A 185 12.58 25.39 -31.38
C TYR A 185 12.53 26.82 -30.78
N GLY A 186 11.64 27.08 -29.81
CA GLY A 186 11.52 28.39 -29.15
C GLY A 186 10.74 29.44 -29.95
N GLU A 187 10.10 29.04 -31.05
CA GLU A 187 9.43 29.91 -32.01
C GLU A 187 7.98 30.27 -31.59
N PRO A 188 7.46 31.42 -32.03
CA PRO A 188 6.09 31.85 -31.70
C PRO A 188 5.06 30.93 -32.36
N ILE A 189 4.21 30.31 -31.53
CA ILE A 189 3.12 29.42 -31.97
C ILE A 189 1.91 30.15 -32.58
N ASP A 190 1.82 31.47 -32.34
CA ASP A 190 0.77 32.38 -32.77
C ASP A 190 1.39 33.66 -33.37
N LEU A 191 0.71 34.27 -34.35
CA LEU A 191 1.10 35.54 -34.95
C LEU A 191 -0.06 36.54 -34.88
N SER A 192 0.22 37.79 -34.51
CA SER A 192 -0.76 38.89 -34.68
C SER A 192 -1.02 39.15 -36.18
N PRO A 193 -2.15 39.78 -36.56
CA PRO A 193 -2.51 39.99 -37.96
C PRO A 193 -1.43 40.69 -38.81
N SER A 194 -0.70 41.66 -38.21
CA SER A 194 0.40 42.38 -38.85
C SER A 194 1.66 41.53 -39.01
N GLN A 195 2.04 40.77 -37.98
CA GLN A 195 3.12 39.78 -38.07
C GLN A 195 2.80 38.73 -39.14
N ALA A 196 1.59 38.19 -39.14
CA ALA A 196 1.15 37.19 -40.12
C ALA A 196 1.16 37.73 -41.56
N ALA A 197 0.82 39.01 -41.76
CA ALA A 197 0.93 39.67 -43.08
C ALA A 197 2.38 39.79 -43.55
N SER A 198 3.29 40.24 -42.68
CA SER A 198 4.74 40.30 -42.97
C SER A 198 5.33 38.92 -43.23
N HIS A 199 4.94 37.92 -42.44
CA HIS A 199 5.36 36.53 -42.56
C HIS A 199 4.94 35.91 -43.90
N ARG A 200 3.69 36.14 -44.34
CA ARG A 200 3.21 35.72 -45.67
C ARG A 200 3.95 36.43 -46.82
N LYS A 201 4.35 37.69 -46.65
CA LYS A 201 5.18 38.39 -47.64
C LYS A 201 6.54 37.70 -47.78
N LYS A 202 7.26 37.48 -46.67
CA LYS A 202 8.55 36.74 -46.67
C LYS A 202 8.45 35.34 -47.30
N LEU A 203 7.37 34.59 -47.02
CA LEU A 203 7.12 33.27 -47.63
C LEU A 203 6.95 33.35 -49.15
N LYS A 204 6.25 34.38 -49.67
CA LYS A 204 6.11 34.62 -51.12
C LYS A 204 7.41 35.07 -51.79
N GLU A 205 8.22 35.83 -51.08
CA GLU A 205 9.53 36.34 -51.54
C GLU A 205 10.65 35.28 -51.44
N GLY A 206 10.33 34.05 -51.01
CA GLY A 206 11.28 32.93 -50.97
C GLY A 206 12.35 33.05 -49.88
N ALA A 207 12.11 33.87 -48.85
CA ALA A 207 13.06 34.11 -47.77
C ALA A 207 13.50 32.81 -47.08
N ALA A 208 14.75 32.79 -46.60
CA ALA A 208 15.23 31.76 -45.68
C ALA A 208 14.48 31.87 -44.34
N PHE A 209 14.25 30.72 -43.72
CA PHE A 209 13.74 30.59 -42.35
C PHE A 209 14.72 29.69 -41.61
N GLU A 210 15.10 30.10 -40.41
CA GLU A 210 16.04 29.40 -39.54
C GLU A 210 15.49 29.47 -38.11
N PHE A 211 15.78 28.46 -37.30
CA PHE A 211 15.36 28.42 -35.90
C PHE A 211 16.37 29.12 -35.00
N ALA A 212 15.89 29.89 -34.01
CA ALA A 212 16.78 30.55 -33.06
C ALA A 212 17.55 29.53 -32.16
N PRO A 213 18.79 29.83 -31.75
CA PRO A 213 19.51 29.00 -30.78
C PRO A 213 18.79 28.91 -29.43
N VAL A 214 18.35 27.69 -29.06
CA VAL A 214 17.57 27.43 -27.84
C VAL A 214 18.46 27.10 -26.64
N GLY A 215 18.09 27.63 -25.46
CA GLY A 215 18.80 27.37 -24.20
C GLY A 215 18.85 25.90 -23.75
N TYR A 216 18.01 25.04 -24.34
CA TYR A 216 17.97 23.59 -24.10
C TYR A 216 18.77 22.76 -25.13
N ALA A 217 19.56 23.38 -26.02
CA ALA A 217 20.26 22.68 -27.10
C ALA A 217 21.18 21.54 -26.60
N SER A 218 21.89 21.74 -25.49
CA SER A 218 22.76 20.72 -24.88
C SER A 218 21.99 19.50 -24.36
N GLN A 219 20.74 19.66 -23.91
CA GLN A 219 19.88 18.55 -23.48
C GLN A 219 19.31 17.74 -24.66
N ARG A 220 19.50 18.23 -25.89
CA ARG A 220 18.98 17.64 -27.13
C ARG A 220 20.07 17.11 -28.06
N SER A 221 21.32 17.06 -27.60
CA SER A 221 22.50 16.70 -28.39
C SER A 221 22.50 15.24 -28.90
N VAL A 222 23.57 14.83 -29.56
CA VAL A 222 23.75 13.44 -30.03
C VAL A 222 23.97 12.51 -28.82
N GLU A 223 24.80 12.94 -27.88
CA GLU A 223 25.14 12.24 -26.65
C GLU A 223 23.92 12.12 -25.73
N ALA A 224 23.14 13.19 -25.59
CA ALA A 224 21.91 13.18 -24.82
C ALA A 224 20.89 12.18 -25.39
N LEU A 225 20.72 12.13 -26.72
CA LEU A 225 19.84 11.14 -27.38
C LEU A 225 20.36 9.71 -27.20
N ALA A 226 21.68 9.50 -27.27
CA ALA A 226 22.30 8.19 -27.07
C ALA A 226 22.07 7.66 -25.64
N GLU A 227 22.20 8.50 -24.62
CA GLU A 227 21.88 8.14 -23.23
C GLU A 227 20.39 7.85 -23.01
N GLN A 228 19.47 8.57 -23.67
CA GLN A 228 18.04 8.20 -23.67
C GLN A 228 17.79 6.83 -24.31
N GLY A 229 18.44 6.55 -25.44
CA GLY A 229 18.37 5.24 -26.11
C GLY A 229 18.89 4.11 -25.20
N LYS A 230 20.00 4.35 -24.51
CA LYS A 230 20.61 3.43 -23.54
C LYS A 230 19.70 3.14 -22.35
N ALA A 231 19.14 4.17 -21.72
CA ALA A 231 18.14 4.03 -20.66
C ALA A 231 16.89 3.25 -21.13
N GLN A 232 16.45 3.44 -22.38
CA GLN A 232 15.35 2.70 -22.99
C GLN A 232 15.69 1.23 -23.25
N GLY A 233 16.95 0.90 -23.56
CA GLY A 233 17.41 -0.48 -23.65
C GLY A 233 17.52 -1.16 -22.28
N ASP A 234 18.01 -0.43 -21.26
CA ASP A 234 18.13 -0.97 -19.90
C ASP A 234 16.77 -1.23 -19.24
N ASP A 235 15.76 -0.38 -19.48
CA ASP A 235 14.38 -0.64 -19.04
C ASP A 235 13.71 -1.79 -19.82
N ALA A 236 14.02 -1.95 -21.12
CA ALA A 236 13.58 -3.12 -21.88
C ALA A 236 14.18 -4.42 -21.30
N ASN A 237 15.46 -4.43 -20.91
CA ASN A 237 16.09 -5.55 -20.22
C ASN A 237 15.42 -5.87 -18.87
N ARG A 238 15.10 -4.83 -18.08
CA ARG A 238 14.35 -4.96 -16.81
C ARG A 238 12.99 -5.61 -17.03
N HIS A 239 12.23 -5.16 -18.02
CA HIS A 239 10.93 -5.77 -18.34
C HIS A 239 11.05 -7.21 -18.88
N ALA A 240 12.09 -7.52 -19.65
CA ALA A 240 12.39 -8.89 -20.07
C ALA A 240 12.73 -9.81 -18.87
N LEU A 241 13.50 -9.32 -17.90
CA LEU A 241 13.81 -10.04 -16.66
C LEU A 241 12.56 -10.26 -15.79
N ILE A 242 11.69 -9.26 -15.63
CA ILE A 242 10.43 -9.39 -14.89
C ILE A 242 9.52 -10.46 -15.52
N ALA A 243 9.49 -10.57 -16.85
CA ALA A 243 8.77 -11.64 -17.54
C ALA A 243 9.44 -13.01 -17.30
N ALA A 244 10.77 -13.08 -17.42
CA ALA A 244 11.55 -14.29 -17.21
C ALA A 244 11.48 -14.84 -15.77
N LEU A 245 11.26 -13.99 -14.76
CA LEU A 245 11.08 -14.42 -13.37
C LEU A 245 9.65 -14.88 -13.05
N ARG A 246 8.68 -14.64 -13.96
CA ARG A 246 7.28 -15.08 -13.84
C ARG A 246 6.96 -16.34 -14.64
N SER A 247 7.88 -16.84 -15.46
CA SER A 247 7.72 -18.08 -16.23
C SER A 247 8.08 -19.41 -15.51
N PRO A 248 8.99 -19.48 -14.52
CA PRO A 248 9.34 -20.74 -13.87
C PRO A 248 8.21 -21.28 -13.00
N VAL A 249 8.05 -22.60 -13.04
CA VAL A 249 7.21 -23.39 -12.13
C VAL A 249 8.13 -24.28 -11.31
N ASP A 250 7.75 -24.56 -10.06
CA ASP A 250 8.55 -25.40 -9.16
C ASP A 250 8.70 -26.84 -9.69
N ASP A 251 9.89 -27.41 -9.51
CA ASP A 251 10.19 -28.82 -9.71
C ASP A 251 9.61 -29.72 -8.59
N ALA A 252 9.89 -31.03 -8.64
CA ALA A 252 9.40 -31.99 -7.65
C ALA A 252 9.96 -31.74 -6.23
N GLU A 253 11.12 -31.11 -6.15
CA GLU A 253 11.83 -30.70 -4.94
C GLU A 253 11.40 -29.30 -4.44
N GLY A 254 10.51 -28.61 -5.15
CA GLY A 254 9.99 -27.29 -4.81
C GLY A 254 10.89 -26.12 -5.20
N LYS A 255 11.71 -26.27 -6.24
CA LYS A 255 12.74 -25.30 -6.67
C LYS A 255 12.61 -24.88 -8.13
N ILE A 256 13.41 -23.89 -8.54
CA ILE A 256 13.52 -23.43 -9.93
C ILE A 256 14.98 -23.32 -10.39
N ASP A 257 15.23 -23.48 -11.69
CA ASP A 257 16.54 -23.22 -12.30
C ASP A 257 16.51 -22.00 -13.24
N LEU A 258 17.05 -20.88 -12.76
CA LEU A 258 17.18 -19.64 -13.52
C LEU A 258 18.37 -19.61 -14.50
N ASN A 259 19.18 -20.67 -14.59
CA ASN A 259 20.27 -20.74 -15.58
C ASN A 259 19.77 -21.07 -16.99
N ASN A 260 18.71 -21.88 -17.07
CA ASN A 260 18.07 -22.26 -18.33
C ASN A 260 17.06 -21.21 -18.83
N VAL A 261 16.55 -20.34 -17.95
CA VAL A 261 15.69 -19.22 -18.33
C VAL A 261 16.52 -18.13 -19.03
N ARG A 262 16.22 -17.86 -20.30
CA ARG A 262 16.90 -16.81 -21.10
C ARG A 262 16.18 -15.47 -21.02
N VAL A 263 16.96 -14.40 -20.91
CA VAL A 263 16.52 -13.00 -20.96
C VAL A 263 17.10 -12.37 -22.23
N PRO A 264 16.27 -11.90 -23.18
CA PRO A 264 16.75 -11.14 -24.33
C PRO A 264 17.25 -9.75 -23.92
N ILE A 265 18.33 -9.30 -24.55
CA ILE A 265 19.01 -8.04 -24.25
C ILE A 265 18.84 -7.06 -25.41
N ASP A 266 18.31 -5.87 -25.13
CA ASP A 266 18.10 -4.80 -26.10
C ASP A 266 19.43 -4.22 -26.59
N ARG A 267 19.57 -4.02 -27.90
CA ARG A 267 20.82 -3.58 -28.54
C ARG A 267 21.28 -2.17 -28.13
N ARG A 268 20.40 -1.36 -27.55
CA ARG A 268 20.73 -0.03 -27.03
C ARG A 268 21.30 -0.08 -25.61
N SER A 269 21.02 -1.15 -24.86
CA SER A 269 21.27 -1.24 -23.43
C SER A 269 22.75 -1.15 -23.05
N SER A 270 23.05 -0.66 -21.85
CA SER A 270 24.40 -0.58 -21.28
C SER A 270 25.11 -1.94 -21.30
N LEU A 271 24.35 -3.00 -21.04
CA LEU A 271 24.81 -4.39 -21.08
C LEU A 271 25.18 -4.84 -22.50
N PHE A 272 24.36 -4.53 -23.52
CA PHE A 272 24.70 -4.87 -24.91
C PHE A 272 25.91 -4.11 -25.41
N LEU A 273 26.02 -2.82 -25.10
CA LEU A 273 27.13 -1.98 -25.52
C LEU A 273 28.49 -2.44 -24.94
N THR A 274 28.47 -3.16 -23.81
CA THR A 274 29.67 -3.69 -23.13
C THR A 274 29.97 -5.15 -23.50
N ASP A 275 28.98 -6.04 -23.40
CA ASP A 275 29.16 -7.49 -23.57
C ASP A 275 28.87 -7.99 -25.00
N GLN A 276 28.16 -7.21 -25.83
CA GLN A 276 27.61 -7.55 -27.16
C GLN A 276 26.72 -8.83 -27.20
N ARG A 277 26.34 -9.35 -26.03
CA ARG A 277 25.46 -10.53 -25.88
C ARG A 277 24.02 -10.17 -26.19
N ARG A 278 23.38 -10.94 -27.07
CA ARG A 278 21.94 -10.80 -27.41
C ARG A 278 21.01 -11.40 -26.35
N GLU A 279 21.51 -12.34 -25.55
CA GLU A 279 20.77 -13.01 -24.48
C GLU A 279 21.72 -13.32 -23.30
N ILE A 280 21.15 -13.48 -22.11
CA ILE A 280 21.83 -13.91 -20.87
C ILE A 280 20.88 -14.86 -20.10
N SER A 281 21.37 -15.62 -19.11
CA SER A 281 20.44 -16.31 -18.19
C SER A 281 19.87 -15.34 -17.14
N ALA A 282 18.65 -15.61 -16.65
CA ALA A 282 18.05 -14.82 -15.58
C ALA A 282 18.92 -14.84 -14.31
N ALA A 283 19.55 -15.97 -13.99
CA ALA A 283 20.51 -16.07 -12.89
C ALA A 283 21.70 -15.10 -13.05
N GLN A 284 22.41 -15.15 -14.19
CA GLN A 284 23.58 -14.30 -14.45
C GLN A 284 23.24 -12.80 -14.49
N LEU A 285 22.01 -12.44 -14.87
CA LEU A 285 21.56 -11.05 -14.87
C LEU A 285 21.27 -10.56 -13.44
N LEU A 286 20.62 -11.38 -12.60
CA LEU A 286 20.39 -11.08 -11.18
C LEU A 286 21.69 -10.97 -10.38
N GLU A 287 22.63 -11.89 -10.59
CA GLU A 287 23.95 -11.87 -9.93
C GLU A 287 24.71 -10.57 -10.27
N ARG A 288 24.71 -10.17 -11.54
CA ARG A 288 25.30 -8.89 -12.00
C ARG A 288 24.61 -7.65 -11.41
N GLN A 289 23.33 -7.75 -11.10
CA GLN A 289 22.55 -6.69 -10.43
C GLN A 289 22.68 -6.74 -8.88
N GLY A 290 23.37 -7.74 -8.32
CA GLY A 290 23.59 -7.89 -6.89
C GLY A 290 22.37 -8.44 -6.12
N HIS A 291 21.40 -9.02 -6.81
CA HIS A 291 20.24 -9.70 -6.20
C HIS A 291 20.59 -11.11 -5.74
N LYS A 292 19.94 -11.58 -4.68
CA LYS A 292 19.90 -13.02 -4.35
C LYS A 292 19.14 -13.76 -5.46
N LEU A 293 19.58 -14.97 -5.77
CA LEU A 293 18.83 -15.88 -6.63
C LEU A 293 17.65 -16.47 -5.83
N PRO A 294 16.40 -16.29 -6.29
CA PRO A 294 15.24 -16.93 -5.66
C PRO A 294 15.31 -18.44 -5.89
N VAL A 295 15.08 -19.24 -4.85
CA VAL A 295 15.22 -20.70 -4.92
C VAL A 295 13.95 -21.40 -5.40
N ASN A 296 12.80 -20.72 -5.36
CA ASN A 296 11.49 -21.23 -5.79
C ASN A 296 10.65 -20.18 -6.55
N SER A 297 9.56 -20.62 -7.16
CA SER A 297 8.64 -19.78 -7.94
C SER A 297 8.01 -18.65 -7.12
N THR A 298 7.80 -18.86 -5.82
CA THR A 298 7.18 -17.89 -4.90
C THR A 298 8.10 -16.69 -4.66
N GLU A 299 9.38 -16.94 -4.47
CA GLU A 299 10.41 -15.90 -4.35
C GLU A 299 10.68 -15.23 -5.71
N ALA A 300 10.69 -15.98 -6.82
CA ALA A 300 10.88 -15.40 -8.16
C ALA A 300 9.74 -14.46 -8.56
N HIS A 301 8.50 -14.81 -8.23
CA HIS A 301 7.35 -13.90 -8.38
C HIS A 301 7.44 -12.70 -7.42
N GLY A 302 7.99 -12.88 -6.21
CA GLY A 302 8.30 -11.80 -5.27
C GLY A 302 9.31 -10.80 -5.85
N LEU A 303 10.44 -11.30 -6.34
CA LEU A 303 11.49 -10.53 -6.99
C LEU A 303 11.01 -9.86 -8.28
N ALA A 304 10.23 -10.55 -9.11
CA ALA A 304 9.58 -9.96 -10.27
C ALA A 304 8.69 -8.77 -9.87
N ASN A 305 7.94 -8.88 -8.76
CA ASN A 305 7.11 -7.79 -8.25
C ASN A 305 7.96 -6.65 -7.66
N ALA A 306 9.02 -6.93 -6.92
CA ALA A 306 9.91 -5.89 -6.37
C ALA A 306 10.57 -5.09 -7.50
N LEU A 307 11.01 -5.77 -8.56
CA LEU A 307 11.56 -5.16 -9.78
C LEU A 307 10.54 -4.33 -10.57
N THR A 308 9.21 -4.54 -10.39
CA THR A 308 8.20 -3.68 -11.04
C THR A 308 8.12 -2.28 -10.47
N PHE A 309 8.53 -2.03 -9.23
CA PHE A 309 8.52 -0.67 -8.67
C PHE A 309 9.63 0.18 -9.28
N ASP A 310 9.32 1.41 -9.67
CA ASP A 310 10.34 2.38 -10.08
C ASP A 310 10.55 3.40 -8.97
N LEU A 311 11.44 3.05 -8.04
CA LEU A 311 11.84 3.96 -6.97
C LEU A 311 12.59 5.19 -7.48
N ALA A 312 13.18 5.18 -8.68
CA ALA A 312 13.97 6.32 -9.17
C ALA A 312 13.12 7.55 -9.52
N HIS A 313 11.81 7.37 -9.80
CA HIS A 313 10.85 8.48 -9.95
C HIS A 313 10.26 8.97 -8.63
N ARG A 314 10.54 8.26 -7.53
CA ARG A 314 10.05 8.55 -6.18
C ARG A 314 11.17 9.18 -5.34
N VAL A 315 12.42 8.72 -5.54
CA VAL A 315 13.65 9.32 -5.01
C VAL A 315 13.67 10.83 -5.29
N PRO A 316 14.04 11.65 -4.29
CA PRO A 316 14.27 13.07 -4.49
C PRO A 316 15.56 13.32 -5.29
N GLY A 317 15.44 13.31 -6.62
CA GLY A 317 16.48 13.72 -7.57
C GLY A 317 16.40 15.22 -7.91
N ALA A 318 17.38 15.69 -8.69
CA ALA A 318 17.49 17.10 -9.10
C ALA A 318 16.19 17.67 -9.71
N ASP A 319 15.46 16.87 -10.50
CA ASP A 319 14.18 17.25 -11.11
C ASP A 319 12.95 16.89 -10.25
N ALA A 320 13.08 15.96 -9.30
CA ALA A 320 11.94 15.35 -8.59
C ALA A 320 11.60 15.97 -7.22
N GLY A 321 12.48 16.83 -6.69
CA GLY A 321 12.06 17.90 -5.78
C GLY A 321 12.31 17.68 -4.29
N GLY A 322 13.48 17.17 -3.94
CA GLY A 322 13.98 17.07 -2.58
C GLY A 322 15.41 16.53 -2.61
N VAL A 323 15.90 15.96 -1.50
CA VAL A 323 17.33 15.66 -1.37
C VAL A 323 17.59 14.39 -0.53
N ARG A 324 18.64 13.63 -0.88
CA ARG A 324 19.22 12.59 0.01
C ARG A 324 19.94 13.26 1.18
N HIS A 325 19.53 12.98 2.41
CA HIS A 325 20.04 13.68 3.60
C HIS A 325 21.44 13.22 4.01
N ILE A 326 22.48 13.93 3.55
CA ILE A 326 23.87 13.60 3.87
C ILE A 326 24.31 14.00 5.29
N GLY A 327 23.45 14.67 6.08
CA GLY A 327 23.79 15.18 7.42
C GLY A 327 24.33 14.10 8.36
N ALA A 328 23.71 12.92 8.37
CA ALA A 328 24.13 11.76 9.17
C ALA A 328 25.42 11.07 8.67
N LEU A 329 26.03 11.57 7.58
CA LEU A 329 27.31 11.09 7.03
C LEU A 329 28.47 12.08 7.28
N LEU A 330 28.20 13.26 7.84
CA LEU A 330 29.21 14.31 8.06
C LEU A 330 29.90 14.13 9.42
N ASN A 331 31.24 14.12 9.43
CA ASN A 331 32.00 14.09 10.69
C ASN A 331 32.04 15.48 11.36
N THR A 332 32.48 15.53 12.63
CA THR A 332 32.52 16.79 13.42
C THR A 332 33.36 17.89 12.78
N THR A 333 34.31 17.55 11.91
CA THR A 333 35.16 18.52 11.19
C THR A 333 34.44 19.08 9.96
N GLU A 334 33.66 18.27 9.25
CA GLU A 334 32.77 18.70 8.17
C GLU A 334 31.61 19.55 8.67
N LEU A 335 30.98 19.18 9.79
CA LEU A 335 29.94 19.98 10.43
C LEU A 335 30.46 21.39 10.82
N ARG A 336 31.67 21.47 11.39
CA ARG A 336 32.34 22.76 11.67
C ARG A 336 32.66 23.55 10.40
N LYS A 337 33.16 22.91 9.34
CA LYS A 337 33.42 23.54 8.03
C LYS A 337 32.15 24.10 7.40
N MET A 338 31.05 23.34 7.45
CA MET A 338 29.72 23.71 6.94
C MET A 338 29.16 24.90 7.72
N LYS A 339 29.15 24.83 9.06
CA LYS A 339 28.66 25.92 9.92
C LYS A 339 29.39 27.24 9.64
N ALA A 340 30.71 27.21 9.46
CA ALA A 340 31.50 28.41 9.15
C ALA A 340 31.08 29.09 7.83
N VAL A 341 30.66 28.34 6.82
CA VAL A 341 30.12 28.91 5.56
C VAL A 341 28.73 29.50 5.79
N VAL A 342 27.88 28.81 6.54
CA VAL A 342 26.52 29.26 6.87
C VAL A 342 26.53 30.53 7.71
N ASP A 343 27.39 30.62 8.72
CA ASP A 343 27.54 31.81 9.57
C ASP A 343 28.03 33.03 8.74
N GLN A 344 29.00 32.83 7.82
CA GLN A 344 29.44 33.87 6.89
C GLN A 344 28.34 34.29 5.90
N TRP A 345 27.51 33.36 5.43
CA TRP A 345 26.38 33.67 4.56
C TRP A 345 25.33 34.50 5.30
N LYS A 346 24.91 34.08 6.50
CA LYS A 346 23.93 34.82 7.32
C LYS A 346 24.41 36.23 7.65
N LEU A 347 25.69 36.39 8.00
CA LEU A 347 26.27 37.71 8.33
C LEU A 347 26.28 38.67 7.11
N LYS A 348 26.30 38.16 5.88
CA LYS A 348 26.15 38.96 4.65
C LYS A 348 24.69 39.30 4.29
N HIS A 349 23.72 38.53 4.78
CA HIS A 349 22.29 38.69 4.46
C HIS A 349 21.46 39.21 5.65
N ALA A 350 22.11 39.61 6.74
CA ALA A 350 21.45 40.24 7.89
C ALA A 350 20.88 41.61 7.49
N SER A 351 19.57 41.79 7.63
CA SER A 351 18.90 43.07 7.39
C SER A 351 19.33 44.13 8.41
N GLN A 352 19.59 45.35 7.94
CA GLN A 352 20.03 46.45 8.83
C GLN A 352 18.92 47.00 9.74
N ALA A 353 17.65 46.71 9.44
CA ALA A 353 16.52 46.98 10.30
C ALA A 353 15.95 45.65 10.85
N PRO A 354 15.77 45.50 12.17
CA PRO A 354 15.07 44.35 12.73
C PRO A 354 13.57 44.47 12.45
N ASP A 355 13.01 43.53 11.70
CA ASP A 355 11.57 43.40 11.51
C ASP A 355 10.88 43.07 12.86
N PRO A 356 9.96 43.90 13.38
CA PRO A 356 9.26 43.61 14.63
C PRO A 356 8.35 42.38 14.56
N GLN A 357 7.93 41.96 13.35
CA GLN A 357 7.17 40.72 13.12
C GLN A 357 8.07 39.46 13.13
N ALA A 358 9.40 39.61 13.26
CA ALA A 358 10.32 38.50 13.05
C ALA A 358 10.26 37.42 14.16
N GLY A 359 10.03 37.80 15.41
CA GLY A 359 9.90 36.87 16.53
C GLY A 359 11.13 35.98 16.74
N VAL A 360 10.91 34.78 17.29
CA VAL A 360 11.99 33.79 17.53
C VAL A 360 12.42 33.17 16.20
N GLY A 361 13.74 33.04 15.99
CA GLY A 361 14.30 32.44 14.77
C GLY A 361 14.56 33.42 13.61
N ALA A 362 14.41 34.74 13.84
CA ALA A 362 14.63 35.81 12.88
C ALA A 362 15.94 35.69 12.06
N GLY A 363 17.04 35.30 12.72
CA GLY A 363 18.38 35.15 12.11
C GLY A 363 18.74 33.74 11.64
N SER A 364 17.77 32.86 11.40
CA SER A 364 18.00 31.51 10.88
C SER A 364 18.28 31.49 9.36
N LEU A 365 19.05 30.51 8.90
CA LEU A 365 19.30 30.25 7.48
C LEU A 365 17.99 29.99 6.73
N LEU A 366 17.07 29.20 7.32
CA LEU A 366 15.78 28.90 6.73
C LEU A 366 14.98 30.19 6.46
N ARG A 367 14.87 31.09 7.45
CA ARG A 367 14.17 32.37 7.25
C ARG A 367 14.92 33.30 6.31
N GLY A 368 16.25 33.32 6.35
CA GLY A 368 17.07 34.04 5.38
C GLY A 368 16.78 33.63 3.94
N LEU A 369 16.69 32.32 3.67
CA LEU A 369 16.33 31.80 2.34
C LEU A 369 14.85 32.02 2.00
N ILE A 370 13.91 31.92 2.95
CA ILE A 370 12.51 32.31 2.72
C ILE A 370 12.44 33.78 2.30
N SER A 371 13.23 34.67 2.91
CA SER A 371 13.18 36.11 2.64
C SER A 371 13.42 36.45 1.17
N THR A 372 14.31 35.73 0.47
CA THR A 372 14.63 35.96 -0.95
C THR A 372 13.58 35.39 -1.92
N LEU A 373 12.61 34.59 -1.46
CA LEU A 373 11.59 34.00 -2.32
C LEU A 373 10.51 35.01 -2.75
N ALA A 374 10.01 34.81 -3.97
CA ALA A 374 8.89 35.56 -4.51
C ALA A 374 7.60 35.37 -3.70
N THR A 375 6.76 36.41 -3.67
CA THR A 375 5.49 36.43 -2.92
C THR A 375 4.51 35.32 -3.33
N SER A 376 4.62 34.82 -4.56
CA SER A 376 3.88 33.64 -5.05
C SER A 376 4.29 32.38 -4.31
N THR A 377 5.60 32.08 -4.23
CA THR A 377 6.15 30.93 -3.50
C THR A 377 5.85 31.00 -2.00
N LYS A 378 5.94 32.18 -1.39
CA LYS A 378 5.62 32.36 0.05
C LYS A 378 4.20 31.93 0.40
N LYS A 379 3.20 32.17 -0.46
CA LYS A 379 1.83 31.70 -0.25
C LYS A 379 1.72 30.17 -0.25
N VAL A 380 2.50 29.50 -1.11
CA VAL A 380 2.50 28.02 -1.23
C VAL A 380 3.04 27.32 0.03
N ILE A 381 3.76 28.02 0.91
CA ILE A 381 4.34 27.43 2.14
C ILE A 381 3.28 26.79 3.04
N ALA A 382 2.12 27.43 3.21
CA ALA A 382 1.05 26.89 4.05
C ALA A 382 0.25 25.79 3.32
N ASP A 383 -0.09 26.00 2.05
CA ASP A 383 -0.96 25.11 1.27
C ASP A 383 -0.24 23.82 0.83
N ASN A 384 1.06 23.89 0.58
CA ASN A 384 1.88 22.76 0.13
C ASN A 384 3.36 22.93 0.55
N PRO A 385 3.71 22.58 1.80
CA PRO A 385 5.06 22.69 2.33
C PRO A 385 6.10 21.92 1.49
N SER A 386 5.73 20.77 0.91
CA SER A 386 6.62 19.98 0.04
C SER A 386 7.06 20.74 -1.21
N LEU A 387 6.11 21.38 -1.92
CA LEU A 387 6.37 22.14 -3.13
C LEU A 387 7.10 23.46 -2.83
N ALA A 388 6.80 24.09 -1.70
CA ALA A 388 7.46 25.31 -1.28
C ALA A 388 8.92 25.08 -0.79
N LEU A 389 9.17 23.97 -0.08
CA LEU A 389 10.55 23.55 0.26
C LEU A 389 11.36 23.28 -1.01
N ASP A 390 10.76 22.60 -1.99
CA ASP A 390 11.40 22.32 -3.28
C ASP A 390 11.75 23.60 -4.07
N GLN A 391 10.83 24.57 -4.11
CA GLN A 391 11.11 25.88 -4.72
C GLN A 391 12.21 26.66 -3.96
N LEU A 392 12.27 26.53 -2.62
CA LEU A 392 13.30 27.15 -1.80
C LEU A 392 14.69 26.56 -2.09
N ILE A 393 14.85 25.23 -2.05
CA ILE A 393 16.17 24.59 -2.23
C ILE A 393 16.73 24.72 -3.65
N ARG A 394 15.89 25.03 -4.64
CA ARG A 394 16.30 25.32 -6.02
C ARG A 394 16.50 26.82 -6.32
N SER A 395 16.29 27.74 -5.37
CA SER A 395 16.54 29.16 -5.63
C SER A 395 18.01 29.41 -6.00
N PRO A 396 18.33 30.46 -6.79
CA PRO A 396 19.71 30.77 -7.16
C PRO A 396 20.62 30.96 -5.93
N GLU A 397 20.10 31.58 -4.86
CA GLU A 397 20.79 31.85 -3.61
C GLU A 397 21.06 30.56 -2.83
N ALA A 398 20.05 29.69 -2.73
CA ALA A 398 20.14 28.37 -2.12
C ALA A 398 21.18 27.49 -2.82
N GLN A 399 21.15 27.46 -4.16
CA GLN A 399 22.09 26.69 -4.97
C GLN A 399 23.53 27.25 -4.92
N ALA A 400 23.70 28.57 -4.85
CA ALA A 400 25.02 29.20 -4.69
C ALA A 400 25.63 28.88 -3.32
N LEU A 401 24.83 28.94 -2.24
CA LEU A 401 25.25 28.53 -0.90
C LEU A 401 25.59 27.04 -0.87
N GLY A 402 24.72 26.19 -1.41
CA GLY A 402 24.91 24.74 -1.50
C GLY A 402 26.24 24.35 -2.16
N LYS A 403 26.55 24.93 -3.33
CA LYS A 403 27.84 24.73 -4.03
C LYS A 403 29.03 25.18 -3.18
N THR A 404 28.88 26.28 -2.44
CA THR A 404 29.94 26.80 -1.55
C THR A 404 30.20 25.86 -0.38
N ILE A 405 29.15 25.28 0.21
CA ILE A 405 29.27 24.28 1.28
C ILE A 405 29.90 22.99 0.72
N GLN A 406 29.39 22.46 -0.40
CA GLN A 406 29.89 21.26 -1.09
C GLN A 406 31.41 21.33 -1.32
N ALA A 407 31.89 22.43 -1.89
CA ALA A 407 33.32 22.67 -2.12
C ALA A 407 34.12 22.76 -0.82
N ARG A 408 33.54 23.30 0.27
CA ARG A 408 34.21 23.44 1.58
C ARG A 408 34.31 22.11 2.35
N ILE A 409 33.30 21.25 2.25
CA ILE A 409 33.29 19.92 2.91
C ILE A 409 33.97 18.83 2.07
N LYS A 410 34.19 19.07 0.76
CA LYS A 410 34.72 18.09 -0.23
C LYS A 410 33.80 16.88 -0.45
N SER A 411 32.48 17.08 -0.44
CA SER A 411 31.53 16.03 -0.81
C SER A 411 31.54 15.77 -2.33
N ALA A 412 30.99 14.62 -2.71
CA ALA A 412 30.99 14.16 -4.10
C ALA A 412 30.35 15.18 -5.07
N ALA A 413 30.90 15.26 -6.28
CA ALA A 413 30.29 15.99 -7.38
C ALA A 413 29.19 15.13 -8.03
N SER A 414 27.94 15.37 -7.63
CA SER A 414 26.71 14.81 -8.21
C SER A 414 25.77 15.94 -8.68
N PRO A 415 24.77 15.68 -9.53
CA PRO A 415 23.75 16.67 -9.92
C PRO A 415 22.96 17.24 -8.73
N THR A 416 22.90 16.52 -7.62
CA THR A 416 22.19 16.89 -6.38
C THR A 416 23.10 17.44 -5.28
N GLY A 417 24.43 17.33 -5.40
CA GLY A 417 25.38 17.51 -4.30
C GLY A 417 25.42 18.92 -3.68
N ALA A 418 25.05 19.94 -4.45
CA ALA A 418 24.85 21.29 -3.92
C ALA A 418 23.63 21.37 -2.99
N THR A 419 22.52 20.77 -3.41
CA THR A 419 21.28 20.68 -2.64
C THR A 419 21.45 19.77 -1.41
N GLU A 420 22.22 18.68 -1.52
CA GLU A 420 22.65 17.81 -0.40
C GLU A 420 23.41 18.59 0.68
N ALA A 421 24.37 19.41 0.27
CA ALA A 421 25.13 20.25 1.18
C ALA A 421 24.26 21.35 1.83
N LEU A 422 23.22 21.84 1.13
CA LEU A 422 22.27 22.83 1.66
C LEU A 422 21.29 22.24 2.67
N THR A 423 20.64 21.10 2.38
CA THR A 423 19.68 20.51 3.33
C THR A 423 20.36 19.98 4.58
N ALA A 424 21.58 19.45 4.48
CA ALA A 424 22.40 19.12 5.64
C ALA A 424 22.69 20.35 6.52
N ALA A 425 22.94 21.52 5.93
CA ALA A 425 23.15 22.77 6.66
C ALA A 425 21.88 23.30 7.34
N LEU A 426 20.73 23.22 6.65
CA LEU A 426 19.43 23.59 7.21
C LEU A 426 19.03 22.67 8.37
N LEU A 427 19.17 21.35 8.21
CA LEU A 427 18.93 20.36 9.27
C LEU A 427 19.82 20.61 10.49
N GLN A 428 21.12 20.83 10.28
CA GLN A 428 22.11 21.03 11.37
C GLN A 428 21.88 22.34 12.17
N GLU A 429 21.12 23.30 11.63
CA GLU A 429 20.70 24.49 12.39
C GLU A 429 19.35 24.32 13.08
N LEU A 430 18.38 23.63 12.44
CA LEU A 430 17.08 23.32 13.03
C LEU A 430 17.18 22.31 14.17
N ASP A 431 18.03 21.28 14.01
CA ASP A 431 18.40 20.33 15.05
C ASP A 431 19.94 20.20 15.14
N PRO A 432 20.55 20.84 16.14
CA PRO A 432 22.00 20.73 16.33
C PRO A 432 22.50 19.40 16.92
N ASN A 433 21.63 18.49 17.38
CA ASN A 433 22.01 17.24 18.07
C ASN A 433 21.17 16.01 17.61
N PRO A 434 21.01 15.74 16.30
CA PRO A 434 19.96 14.87 15.77
C PRO A 434 20.09 13.37 16.10
N GLY A 435 21.19 12.92 16.70
CA GLY A 435 21.41 11.52 17.11
C GLY A 435 21.37 11.27 18.62
N LYS A 436 21.09 12.27 19.46
CA LYS A 436 20.86 12.07 20.91
C LYS A 436 19.65 11.20 21.24
N SER A 437 18.74 11.01 20.28
CA SER A 437 17.64 10.05 20.33
C SER A 437 17.04 9.95 18.92
N PRO A 438 16.72 8.75 18.39
CA PRO A 438 16.17 8.60 17.04
C PRO A 438 14.79 9.24 16.85
N PHE A 439 14.12 9.69 17.92
CA PHE A 439 12.74 10.19 17.89
C PHE A 439 12.60 11.66 18.26
N ASN A 440 13.68 12.33 18.68
CA ASN A 440 13.67 13.73 19.08
C ASN A 440 14.16 14.62 17.93
N LEU A 441 13.27 15.44 17.38
CA LEU A 441 13.58 16.38 16.29
C LEU A 441 13.41 17.82 16.82
N ALA A 442 14.46 18.63 16.74
CA ALA A 442 14.52 20.01 17.23
C ALA A 442 14.09 20.18 18.71
N GLY A 443 14.20 19.12 19.52
CA GLY A 443 13.76 19.07 20.92
C GLY A 443 12.28 18.68 21.14
N TYR A 444 11.61 18.10 20.14
CA TYR A 444 10.29 17.48 20.26
C TYR A 444 10.37 15.98 19.95
N ASN A 445 9.97 15.14 20.92
CA ASN A 445 9.85 13.69 20.70
C ASN A 445 8.56 13.39 19.91
N LEU A 446 8.69 12.96 18.66
CA LEU A 446 7.56 12.57 17.80
C LEU A 446 6.77 11.40 18.39
N TYR A 447 7.47 10.46 19.05
CA TYR A 447 6.94 9.20 19.55
C TYR A 447 6.69 9.19 21.06
N LYS A 448 6.48 10.37 21.64
CA LYS A 448 6.03 10.54 23.04
C LYS A 448 4.65 9.92 23.32
N SER A 449 4.40 9.63 24.59
CA SER A 449 3.13 9.14 25.16
C SER A 449 1.87 9.81 24.61
N ASP A 450 1.91 11.13 24.48
CA ASP A 450 0.74 11.96 24.18
C ASP A 450 0.25 11.79 22.73
N ASN A 451 1.11 11.24 21.87
CA ASN A 451 0.84 10.97 20.46
C ASN A 451 0.36 9.53 20.21
N VAL A 452 0.38 8.65 21.22
CA VAL A 452 -0.23 7.31 21.10
C VAL A 452 -1.71 7.48 20.76
N GLY A 453 -2.21 6.70 19.80
CA GLY A 453 -3.58 6.82 19.28
C GLY A 453 -3.81 8.02 18.34
N ALA A 454 -2.79 8.84 18.06
CA ALA A 454 -2.89 9.90 17.04
C ALA A 454 -2.54 9.38 15.65
N SER A 455 -3.18 9.95 14.62
CA SER A 455 -2.84 9.70 13.21
C SER A 455 -1.65 10.54 12.77
N ALA A 456 -1.00 10.15 11.66
CA ALA A 456 0.14 10.87 11.08
C ALA A 456 -0.11 12.39 10.97
N ALA A 457 -1.26 12.79 10.42
CA ALA A 457 -1.61 14.20 10.21
C ALA A 457 -1.72 14.99 11.52
N GLU A 458 -2.22 14.39 12.61
CA GLU A 458 -2.30 15.03 13.92
C GLU A 458 -0.92 15.12 14.60
N ILE A 459 -0.04 14.12 14.41
CA ILE A 459 1.36 14.18 14.87
C ILE A 459 2.13 15.29 14.14
N VAL A 460 2.01 15.37 12.81
CA VAL A 460 2.62 16.43 11.99
C VAL A 460 2.13 17.80 12.44
N LYS A 461 0.80 17.98 12.58
CA LYS A 461 0.19 19.23 13.04
C LYS A 461 0.73 19.69 14.41
N ARG A 462 0.84 18.77 15.38
CA ARG A 462 1.41 19.07 16.71
C ARG A 462 2.89 19.46 16.63
N PHE A 463 3.65 18.80 15.77
CA PHE A 463 5.07 19.09 15.56
C PHE A 463 5.27 20.45 14.86
N THR A 464 4.47 20.77 13.83
CA THR A 464 4.48 22.10 13.20
C THR A 464 4.16 23.19 14.21
N ALA A 465 3.10 23.03 15.01
CA ALA A 465 2.73 24.00 16.06
C ALA A 465 3.83 24.18 17.13
N TYR A 466 4.60 23.12 17.45
CA TYR A 466 5.80 23.26 18.28
C TYR A 466 6.89 24.11 17.57
N LEU A 467 7.14 23.87 16.29
CA LEU A 467 8.16 24.59 15.51
C LEU A 467 7.82 26.07 15.28
N GLU A 468 6.55 26.48 15.34
CA GLU A 468 6.16 27.90 15.34
C GLU A 468 6.88 28.68 16.45
N THR A 469 7.09 28.06 17.62
CA THR A 469 7.84 28.64 18.76
C THR A 469 9.35 28.75 18.53
N LYS A 470 9.88 28.12 17.47
CA LYS A 470 11.33 28.02 17.17
C LYS A 470 11.75 28.88 15.98
N VAL A 471 10.94 28.89 14.91
CA VAL A 471 11.26 29.55 13.64
C VAL A 471 10.21 30.57 13.17
N GLY A 472 9.08 30.68 13.87
CA GLY A 472 7.94 31.51 13.49
C GLY A 472 6.99 30.80 12.51
N VAL A 473 5.75 31.31 12.45
CA VAL A 473 4.62 30.66 11.74
C VAL A 473 4.89 30.46 10.24
N GLU A 474 5.52 31.43 9.56
CA GLU A 474 5.85 31.30 8.12
C GLU A 474 6.85 30.17 7.84
N ALA A 475 7.83 29.94 8.74
CA ALA A 475 8.89 28.96 8.51
C ALA A 475 8.58 27.57 9.07
N ALA A 476 7.65 27.45 10.03
CA ALA A 476 7.34 26.18 10.71
C ALA A 476 6.90 25.04 9.77
N PRO A 477 6.08 25.24 8.72
CA PRO A 477 5.72 24.17 7.80
C PRO A 477 6.91 23.64 6.99
N LEU A 478 7.85 24.51 6.58
CA LEU A 478 9.07 24.09 5.87
C LEU A 478 10.06 23.39 6.81
N ALA A 479 10.18 23.87 8.04
CA ALA A 479 10.99 23.21 9.07
C ALA A 479 10.45 21.81 9.40
N ALA A 480 9.13 21.66 9.54
CA ALA A 480 8.47 20.37 9.74
C ALA A 480 8.72 19.44 8.56
N GLN A 481 8.43 19.89 7.33
CA GLN A 481 8.64 19.12 6.09
C GLN A 481 10.09 18.62 5.97
N LEU A 482 11.07 19.49 6.25
CA LEU A 482 12.49 19.15 6.15
C LEU A 482 12.93 18.17 7.23
N LEU A 483 12.62 18.44 8.51
CA LEU A 483 12.99 17.58 9.64
C LEU A 483 12.35 16.20 9.54
N LEU A 484 11.05 16.12 9.22
CA LEU A 484 10.35 14.84 9.03
C LEU A 484 10.96 14.04 7.89
N SER A 485 11.32 14.67 6.77
CA SER A 485 11.92 13.97 5.62
C SER A 485 13.29 13.35 5.91
N ALA A 486 13.94 13.70 7.03
CA ALA A 486 15.25 13.22 7.42
C ALA A 486 15.24 12.18 8.55
N VAL A 487 14.17 12.12 9.36
CA VAL A 487 14.14 11.32 10.60
C VAL A 487 12.84 10.53 10.80
N ALA A 488 11.71 10.98 10.24
CA ALA A 488 10.42 10.27 10.33
C ALA A 488 9.59 10.41 9.02
N PRO A 489 10.12 9.93 7.88
CA PRO A 489 9.48 10.09 6.57
C PRO A 489 8.15 9.32 6.44
N GLU A 490 7.85 8.38 7.34
CA GLU A 490 6.55 7.72 7.48
C GLU A 490 5.40 8.70 7.78
N LEU A 491 5.71 9.86 8.38
CA LEU A 491 4.76 10.95 8.60
C LEU A 491 4.51 11.81 7.35
N LEU A 492 5.24 11.57 6.24
CA LEU A 492 5.11 12.29 4.96
C LEU A 492 4.54 11.43 3.83
N VAL A 493 4.31 10.14 4.04
CA VAL A 493 3.69 9.24 3.05
C VAL A 493 2.27 9.73 2.72
N LYS A 494 1.89 9.64 1.45
CA LYS A 494 0.61 10.17 0.95
C LYS A 494 -0.54 9.21 1.25
N SER A 495 -1.75 9.76 1.38
CA SER A 495 -3.00 9.01 1.52
C SER A 495 -3.06 8.07 2.74
N ILE A 496 -2.38 8.42 3.85
CA ILE A 496 -2.52 7.71 5.13
C ILE A 496 -3.96 7.90 5.67
N PRO A 497 -4.73 6.83 5.94
CA PRO A 497 -6.07 6.93 6.50
C PRO A 497 -6.00 7.25 8.00
N ALA A 498 -6.93 8.06 8.49
CA ALA A 498 -6.89 8.58 9.87
C ALA A 498 -7.00 7.51 10.99
N ALA A 499 -7.39 6.27 10.67
CA ALA A 499 -7.39 5.15 11.62
C ALA A 499 -6.09 4.32 11.62
N LEU A 500 -5.10 4.66 10.79
CA LEU A 500 -3.72 4.19 10.95
C LEU A 500 -3.04 5.11 11.98
N VAL A 501 -2.97 4.67 13.23
CA VAL A 501 -2.57 5.48 14.39
C VAL A 501 -1.32 4.95 15.08
N TYR A 502 -0.47 5.85 15.58
CA TYR A 502 0.75 5.50 16.29
C TYR A 502 0.44 4.63 17.52
N GLY A 503 1.08 3.46 17.58
CA GLY A 503 0.87 2.42 18.59
C GLY A 503 0.15 1.16 18.08
N SER A 504 -0.52 1.21 16.93
CA SER A 504 -1.11 0.00 16.34
C SER A 504 -0.05 -0.94 15.75
N HIS A 505 -0.36 -2.24 15.63
CA HIS A 505 0.53 -3.18 14.91
C HIS A 505 0.61 -2.86 13.41
N THR A 506 -0.45 -2.27 12.85
CA THR A 506 -0.46 -1.78 11.47
C THR A 506 0.43 -0.56 11.26
N TRP A 507 0.57 0.32 12.26
CA TRP A 507 1.53 1.43 12.24
C TRP A 507 2.97 0.90 12.30
N ALA A 508 3.25 -0.10 13.15
CA ALA A 508 4.56 -0.75 13.18
C ALA A 508 4.92 -1.39 11.83
N ASP A 509 4.04 -2.22 11.26
CA ASP A 509 4.25 -2.84 9.94
C ASP A 509 4.45 -1.77 8.84
N PHE A 510 3.73 -0.64 8.92
CA PHE A 510 3.88 0.48 8.00
C PHE A 510 5.20 1.24 8.16
N SER A 511 5.64 1.56 9.38
CA SER A 511 6.94 2.21 9.62
C SER A 511 8.11 1.33 9.17
N ILE A 512 8.02 0.01 9.36
CA ILE A 512 9.03 -0.93 8.82
C ILE A 512 8.99 -0.94 7.28
N ALA A 513 7.80 -0.92 6.66
CA ALA A 513 7.66 -0.82 5.21
C ALA A 513 8.27 0.48 4.65
N VAL A 514 8.12 1.60 5.36
CA VAL A 514 8.80 2.86 5.05
C VAL A 514 10.31 2.72 5.19
N ALA A 515 10.82 2.15 6.29
CA ALA A 515 12.26 1.94 6.49
C ALA A 515 12.90 1.10 5.37
N LEU A 516 12.21 0.08 4.86
CA LEU A 516 12.65 -0.70 3.69
C LEU A 516 12.69 0.12 2.38
N VAL A 517 11.76 1.06 2.18
CA VAL A 517 11.82 2.01 1.05
C VAL A 517 13.02 2.94 1.21
N GLU A 518 13.17 3.53 2.39
CA GLU A 518 14.19 4.53 2.70
C GLU A 518 15.61 3.96 2.73
N GLN A 519 15.78 2.66 2.97
CA GLN A 519 17.08 1.99 2.91
C GLN A 519 17.64 1.88 1.48
N GLU A 520 16.80 1.53 0.50
CA GLU A 520 17.19 1.47 -0.92
C GLU A 520 17.15 2.88 -1.57
N ALA A 521 16.12 3.65 -1.21
CA ALA A 521 15.73 4.89 -1.84
C ALA A 521 15.40 6.00 -0.83
N PRO A 522 16.41 6.55 -0.11
CA PRO A 522 16.21 7.67 0.81
C PRO A 522 15.39 8.82 0.21
N GLY A 523 14.37 9.23 0.94
CA GLY A 523 13.36 10.25 0.63
C GLY A 523 12.23 9.80 -0.32
N ALA A 524 12.22 8.55 -0.80
CA ALA A 524 11.22 8.08 -1.76
C ALA A 524 9.84 7.82 -1.14
N SER A 525 9.77 7.44 0.14
CA SER A 525 8.51 7.10 0.81
C SER A 525 7.56 8.30 0.92
N GLY A 526 8.09 9.50 1.22
CA GLY A 526 7.34 10.76 1.19
C GLY A 526 6.80 11.12 -0.19
N ASN A 527 7.23 10.43 -1.25
CA ASN A 527 6.66 10.54 -2.59
C ASN A 527 5.64 9.43 -2.94
N MET A 528 5.55 8.37 -2.15
CA MET A 528 4.65 7.22 -2.33
C MET A 528 3.33 7.41 -1.58
N THR A 529 2.33 6.60 -1.94
CA THR A 529 1.13 6.37 -1.11
C THR A 529 1.36 5.25 -0.10
N LEU A 530 0.50 5.15 0.92
CA LEU A 530 0.45 3.99 1.82
C LEU A 530 0.37 2.66 1.03
N SER A 531 -0.51 2.59 0.01
CA SER A 531 -0.65 1.39 -0.84
C SER A 531 0.67 1.00 -1.50
N GLN A 532 1.39 1.98 -2.06
CA GLN A 532 2.65 1.75 -2.76
C GLN A 532 3.76 1.30 -1.82
N VAL A 533 3.85 1.89 -0.62
CA VAL A 533 4.82 1.49 0.41
C VAL A 533 4.58 0.05 0.86
N MET A 534 3.33 -0.30 1.19
CA MET A 534 2.98 -1.65 1.65
C MET A 534 3.18 -2.71 0.54
N ASN A 535 2.83 -2.39 -0.72
CA ASN A 535 3.02 -3.32 -1.84
C ASN A 535 4.51 -3.54 -2.17
N TYR A 536 5.36 -2.50 -2.02
CA TYR A 536 6.81 -2.65 -2.14
C TYR A 536 7.37 -3.55 -1.04
N ALA A 537 6.92 -3.36 0.20
CA ALA A 537 7.35 -4.18 1.33
C ALA A 537 6.93 -5.66 1.22
N ASP A 538 5.69 -5.98 0.81
CA ASP A 538 5.28 -7.39 0.54
C ASP A 538 6.17 -8.05 -0.52
N ALA A 539 6.52 -7.30 -1.56
CA ALA A 539 7.44 -7.78 -2.60
C ALA A 539 8.86 -8.02 -2.05
N GLN A 540 9.41 -7.11 -1.24
CA GLN A 540 10.73 -7.30 -0.62
C GLN A 540 10.75 -8.42 0.45
N LEU A 541 9.70 -8.56 1.25
CA LEU A 541 9.52 -9.65 2.22
C LEU A 541 9.45 -11.03 1.56
N SER A 542 9.17 -11.07 0.26
CA SER A 542 9.18 -12.30 -0.54
C SER A 542 10.58 -12.67 -1.06
N ILE A 543 11.63 -11.95 -0.62
CA ILE A 543 13.04 -12.07 -1.07
C ILE A 543 14.00 -11.98 0.14
N LEU A 544 13.60 -11.24 1.18
CA LEU A 544 14.34 -11.10 2.44
C LEU A 544 14.02 -12.26 3.38
N ASP A 545 14.99 -13.15 3.62
CA ASP A 545 14.92 -14.30 4.55
C ASP A 545 14.77 -13.93 6.05
N GLY A 546 14.32 -12.71 6.37
CA GLY A 546 14.20 -12.21 7.74
C GLY A 546 15.53 -11.92 8.46
N GLY A 547 16.65 -11.87 7.72
CA GLY A 547 17.98 -11.61 8.26
C GLY A 547 18.27 -10.15 8.62
N ASP A 548 19.55 -9.88 8.94
CA ASP A 548 20.07 -8.62 9.49
C ASP A 548 19.56 -7.33 8.83
N GLU A 549 19.35 -7.35 7.51
CA GLU A 549 18.89 -6.20 6.72
C GLU A 549 17.46 -5.77 7.13
N LEU A 550 16.55 -6.73 7.31
CA LEU A 550 15.20 -6.47 7.84
C LEU A 550 15.23 -6.14 9.34
N ALA A 551 16.10 -6.79 10.11
CA ALA A 551 16.24 -6.53 11.54
C ALA A 551 16.72 -5.09 11.81
N ALA A 552 17.69 -4.60 11.04
CA ALA A 552 18.19 -3.23 11.10
C ALA A 552 17.12 -2.22 10.68
N ALA A 553 16.41 -2.45 9.56
CA ALA A 553 15.31 -1.59 9.12
C ALA A 553 14.15 -1.53 10.13
N SER A 554 13.93 -2.62 10.89
CA SER A 554 12.80 -2.70 11.83
C SER A 554 13.06 -2.07 13.20
N ALA A 555 14.32 -1.84 13.59
CA ALA A 555 14.69 -1.52 14.97
C ALA A 555 13.96 -0.29 15.56
N ASP A 556 14.09 0.88 14.93
CA ASP A 556 13.47 2.12 15.40
C ASP A 556 11.93 2.04 15.41
N SER A 557 11.33 1.36 14.42
CA SER A 557 9.89 1.12 14.35
C SER A 557 9.38 0.22 15.49
N LEU A 558 10.15 -0.81 15.84
CA LEU A 558 9.82 -1.73 16.93
C LEU A 558 9.99 -1.05 18.30
N ILE A 559 11.02 -0.23 18.48
CA ILE A 559 11.23 0.58 19.70
C ILE A 559 10.08 1.58 19.86
N ALA A 560 9.73 2.34 18.82
CA ALA A 560 8.60 3.27 18.87
C ALA A 560 7.28 2.56 19.22
N TRP A 561 6.99 1.41 18.59
CA TRP A 561 5.81 0.62 18.95
C TRP A 561 5.86 0.10 20.40
N GLY A 562 7.02 -0.35 20.88
CA GLY A 562 7.22 -0.82 22.25
C GLY A 562 7.03 0.27 23.30
N LEU A 563 7.47 1.50 23.01
CA LEU A 563 7.25 2.68 23.85
C LEU A 563 5.77 3.07 23.93
N ALA A 564 5.08 3.10 22.77
CA ALA A 564 3.64 3.35 22.70
C ALA A 564 2.85 2.38 23.59
N ASN A 565 3.21 1.09 23.50
CA ASN A 565 2.52 -0.02 24.16
C ASN A 565 3.08 -0.37 25.55
N GLN A 566 3.98 0.43 26.13
CA GLN A 566 4.59 0.18 27.47
C GLN A 566 5.34 -1.17 27.60
N VAL A 567 5.77 -1.77 26.48
CA VAL A 567 6.58 -2.99 26.48
C VAL A 567 7.97 -2.69 27.07
N ILE A 568 8.57 -1.60 26.60
CA ILE A 568 9.87 -1.09 27.01
C ILE A 568 9.71 0.28 27.68
N LYS A 569 10.69 0.68 28.50
CA LYS A 569 10.66 1.98 29.19
C LYS A 569 11.23 3.06 28.29
N ASN A 570 10.67 4.27 28.37
CA ASN A 570 11.27 5.45 27.75
C ASN A 570 12.63 5.76 28.41
N ASN A 571 13.69 5.82 27.59
CA ASN A 571 15.02 6.23 28.04
C ASN A 571 15.25 7.72 27.69
N PRO A 572 15.39 8.63 28.68
CA PRO A 572 15.64 10.05 28.44
C PRO A 572 16.93 10.34 27.65
N GLN A 573 17.91 9.42 27.70
CA GLN A 573 19.17 9.49 26.96
C GLN A 573 19.07 8.88 25.55
N GLY A 574 17.89 8.42 25.12
CA GLY A 574 17.64 7.90 23.76
C GLY A 574 18.29 6.56 23.44
N GLN A 575 18.95 5.92 24.41
CA GLN A 575 19.69 4.67 24.23
C GLN A 575 18.77 3.45 24.42
N TYR A 576 18.64 2.64 23.37
CA TYR A 576 17.87 1.40 23.38
C TYR A 576 18.75 0.23 22.98
N THR A 577 18.46 -0.95 23.51
CA THR A 577 19.26 -2.17 23.33
C THR A 577 18.65 -3.11 22.29
N PHE A 578 19.40 -4.15 21.90
CA PHE A 578 18.83 -5.24 21.10
C PHE A 578 17.73 -6.01 21.87
N GLU A 579 17.83 -6.10 23.20
CA GLU A 579 16.83 -6.73 24.06
C GLU A 579 15.51 -5.95 24.04
N ASP A 580 15.54 -4.61 24.02
CA ASP A 580 14.35 -3.76 23.85
C ASP A 580 13.63 -4.03 22.52
N VAL A 581 14.40 -4.23 21.44
CA VAL A 581 13.88 -4.57 20.10
C VAL A 581 13.28 -5.97 20.08
N GLU A 582 13.97 -6.96 20.65
CA GLU A 582 13.51 -8.36 20.69
C GLU A 582 12.27 -8.54 21.58
N GLN A 583 12.22 -7.87 22.74
CA GLN A 583 11.06 -7.86 23.61
C GLN A 583 9.85 -7.22 22.90
N SER A 584 10.05 -6.06 22.25
CA SER A 584 9.00 -5.38 21.48
C SER A 584 8.48 -6.25 20.33
N LEU A 585 9.38 -6.89 19.58
CA LEU A 585 9.03 -7.81 18.49
C LEU A 585 8.28 -9.05 18.99
N THR A 586 8.64 -9.59 20.16
CA THR A 586 8.00 -10.76 20.76
C THR A 586 6.56 -10.46 21.18
N VAL A 587 6.33 -9.33 21.84
CA VAL A 587 4.99 -8.89 22.25
C VAL A 587 4.13 -8.51 21.04
N LEU A 588 4.71 -7.85 20.02
CA LEU A 588 4.04 -7.57 18.74
C LEU A 588 3.59 -8.86 18.03
N LYS A 589 4.47 -9.87 17.95
CA LYS A 589 4.13 -11.19 17.39
C LYS A 589 3.00 -11.87 18.18
N LYS A 590 2.99 -11.76 19.51
CA LYS A 590 1.90 -12.29 20.36
C LYS A 590 0.56 -11.59 20.08
N GLN A 591 0.53 -10.26 20.03
CA GLN A 591 -0.67 -9.48 19.71
C GLN A 591 -1.20 -9.85 18.31
N LYS A 592 -0.34 -9.86 17.29
CA LYS A 592 -0.72 -10.21 15.91
C LYS A 592 -1.26 -11.65 15.80
N LYS A 593 -0.81 -12.58 16.66
CA LYS A 593 -1.30 -13.97 16.74
C LYS A 593 -2.68 -14.07 17.38
N GLU A 594 -2.96 -13.36 18.47
CA GLU A 594 -4.30 -13.26 19.05
C GLU A 594 -5.29 -12.60 18.06
N LEU A 595 -4.88 -11.50 17.41
CA LEU A 595 -5.68 -10.82 16.40
C LEU A 595 -5.99 -11.71 15.18
N ALA A 596 -5.00 -12.45 14.68
CA ALA A 596 -5.20 -13.39 13.58
C ALA A 596 -6.14 -14.54 13.97
N TRP A 597 -6.06 -15.05 15.21
CA TRP A 597 -7.01 -16.03 15.73
C TRP A 597 -8.42 -15.45 15.83
N ALA A 598 -8.61 -14.29 16.45
CA ALA A 598 -9.93 -13.68 16.62
C ALA A 598 -10.61 -13.37 15.27
N ARG A 599 -9.85 -12.87 14.28
CA ARG A 599 -10.33 -12.72 12.91
C ARG A 599 -10.77 -14.06 12.30
N ALA A 600 -9.95 -15.09 12.42
CA ALA A 600 -10.26 -16.42 11.88
C ALA A 600 -11.47 -17.07 12.57
N GLU A 601 -11.69 -16.76 13.86
CA GLU A 601 -12.80 -17.25 14.65
C GLU A 601 -14.12 -16.56 14.28
N LEU A 602 -14.14 -15.23 14.25
CA LEU A 602 -15.33 -14.44 13.93
C LEU A 602 -15.80 -14.63 12.48
N MET A 603 -14.88 -14.95 11.56
CA MET A 603 -15.19 -15.31 10.18
C MET A 603 -15.71 -16.76 10.01
N LYS A 604 -15.83 -17.56 11.08
CA LYS A 604 -16.43 -18.90 10.97
C LYS A 604 -17.95 -18.80 10.80
N PRO A 605 -18.55 -19.54 9.85
CA PRO A 605 -19.99 -19.71 9.79
C PRO A 605 -20.48 -20.42 11.07
N ALA A 606 -21.68 -20.09 11.52
CA ALA A 606 -22.31 -20.78 12.63
C ALA A 606 -22.55 -22.27 12.29
N PRO A 607 -22.26 -23.21 13.21
CA PRO A 607 -22.53 -24.62 12.97
C PRO A 607 -24.05 -24.85 12.87
N THR A 608 -24.49 -25.71 11.95
CA THR A 608 -25.90 -26.12 11.82
C THR A 608 -26.06 -27.61 12.12
N ARG A 609 -27.23 -28.00 12.64
CA ARG A 609 -27.53 -29.42 12.92
C ARG A 609 -27.43 -30.27 11.66
N GLU A 610 -27.92 -29.74 10.52
CA GLU A 610 -27.83 -30.40 9.21
C GLU A 610 -26.39 -30.64 8.77
N ALA A 611 -25.49 -29.65 8.89
CA ALA A 611 -24.11 -29.81 8.46
C ALA A 611 -23.34 -30.84 9.31
N LEU A 612 -23.60 -30.88 10.63
CA LEU A 612 -23.03 -31.87 11.54
C LEU A 612 -23.58 -33.27 11.25
N ALA A 613 -24.91 -33.39 11.11
CA ALA A 613 -25.57 -34.64 10.76
C ALA A 613 -25.11 -35.20 9.40
N LEU A 614 -24.90 -34.33 8.41
CA LEU A 614 -24.41 -34.69 7.08
C LEU A 614 -22.95 -35.17 7.10
N ALA A 615 -22.10 -34.54 7.92
CA ALA A 615 -20.71 -34.97 8.10
C ALA A 615 -20.64 -36.34 8.80
N GLU A 616 -21.44 -36.53 9.85
CA GLU A 616 -21.51 -37.77 10.62
C GLU A 616 -22.10 -38.93 9.81
N PHE A 617 -23.18 -38.69 9.05
CA PHE A 617 -23.74 -39.70 8.15
C PHE A 617 -22.72 -40.14 7.09
N LYS A 618 -21.96 -39.19 6.52
CA LYS A 618 -20.89 -39.49 5.56
C LYS A 618 -19.68 -40.19 6.19
N ARG A 619 -19.44 -40.06 7.50
CA ARG A 619 -18.40 -40.82 8.24
C ARG A 619 -18.72 -42.32 8.26
N VAL A 620 -19.99 -42.69 8.47
CA VAL A 620 -20.44 -44.09 8.59
C VAL A 620 -20.81 -44.71 7.24
N PHE A 621 -21.34 -43.89 6.32
CA PHE A 621 -21.87 -44.29 5.01
C PHE A 621 -21.29 -43.42 3.86
N PRO A 622 -19.96 -43.44 3.62
CA PRO A 622 -19.30 -42.52 2.67
C PRO A 622 -19.72 -42.70 1.19
N GLY A 623 -20.29 -43.86 0.83
CA GLY A 623 -20.83 -44.13 -0.51
C GLY A 623 -22.30 -43.74 -0.71
N VAL A 624 -22.97 -43.18 0.31
CA VAL A 624 -24.38 -42.79 0.26
C VAL A 624 -24.49 -41.27 0.17
N ASP A 625 -25.45 -40.79 -0.62
CA ASP A 625 -25.92 -39.40 -0.56
C ASP A 625 -27.16 -39.33 0.33
N PRO A 626 -27.02 -38.92 1.61
CA PRO A 626 -28.14 -38.91 2.55
C PRO A 626 -29.08 -37.73 2.36
N THR A 627 -28.80 -36.80 1.44
CA THR A 627 -29.64 -35.60 1.18
C THR A 627 -30.74 -35.88 0.16
N LYS A 628 -30.57 -36.90 -0.69
CA LYS A 628 -31.60 -37.32 -1.65
C LYS A 628 -32.81 -37.91 -0.95
N LYS A 629 -34.00 -37.61 -1.46
CA LYS A 629 -35.28 -38.14 -0.95
C LYS A 629 -35.54 -39.56 -1.46
N THR A 630 -34.70 -40.50 -1.03
CA THR A 630 -34.69 -41.92 -1.43
C THR A 630 -35.62 -42.81 -0.59
N LEU A 631 -36.22 -42.29 0.49
CA LEU A 631 -37.14 -43.01 1.36
C LEU A 631 -38.59 -42.53 1.17
N ARG A 632 -39.55 -43.44 1.34
CA ARG A 632 -41.00 -43.19 1.43
C ARG A 632 -41.55 -43.68 2.76
N SER A 633 -42.65 -43.11 3.24
CA SER A 633 -43.30 -43.62 4.46
C SER A 633 -43.97 -44.97 4.18
N THR A 634 -43.90 -45.89 5.14
CA THR A 634 -44.68 -47.14 5.13
C THR A 634 -46.18 -46.92 5.33
N ARG A 635 -46.62 -45.69 5.61
CA ARG A 635 -48.03 -45.28 5.77
C ARG A 635 -48.55 -44.36 4.65
N ASP A 636 -47.65 -43.73 3.89
CA ASP A 636 -47.96 -42.83 2.77
C ASP A 636 -46.79 -42.81 1.76
N ASP A 637 -47.01 -43.39 0.58
CA ASP A 637 -46.00 -43.50 -0.48
C ASP A 637 -45.71 -42.16 -1.21
N THR A 638 -46.59 -41.17 -1.04
CA THR A 638 -46.35 -39.80 -1.52
C THR A 638 -45.39 -39.05 -0.59
N TYR A 639 -45.32 -39.46 0.68
CA TYR A 639 -44.51 -38.81 1.70
C TYR A 639 -43.04 -39.26 1.65
N ARG A 640 -42.25 -38.55 0.83
CA ARG A 640 -40.84 -38.86 0.58
C ARG A 640 -39.87 -38.01 1.40
N VAL A 641 -38.91 -38.67 2.05
CA VAL A 641 -37.89 -38.06 2.93
C VAL A 641 -36.49 -38.54 2.56
N SER A 642 -35.48 -37.84 3.05
CA SER A 642 -34.08 -38.24 2.91
C SER A 642 -33.60 -39.07 4.11
N PRO A 643 -32.55 -39.91 3.97
CA PRO A 643 -31.92 -40.57 5.11
C PRO A 643 -31.43 -39.59 6.19
N LEU A 644 -31.06 -38.36 5.79
CA LEU A 644 -30.67 -37.28 6.71
C LEU A 644 -31.86 -36.74 7.53
N ASP A 645 -33.04 -36.56 6.91
CA ASP A 645 -34.28 -36.20 7.65
C ASP A 645 -34.55 -37.23 8.76
N VAL A 646 -34.43 -38.53 8.44
CA VAL A 646 -34.70 -39.64 9.36
C VAL A 646 -33.68 -39.68 10.50
N TYR A 647 -32.42 -39.34 10.23
CA TYR A 647 -31.37 -39.28 11.25
C TYR A 647 -31.51 -38.09 12.21
N MET A 648 -31.81 -36.90 11.67
CA MET A 648 -31.96 -35.69 12.50
C MET A 648 -33.21 -35.70 13.38
N THR A 649 -34.28 -36.38 12.96
CA THR A 649 -35.58 -36.36 13.64
C THR A 649 -35.62 -37.27 14.86
N THR A 650 -35.95 -36.72 16.02
CA THR A 650 -36.17 -37.48 17.26
C THR A 650 -37.66 -37.59 17.63
N PRO A 651 -38.15 -38.76 18.09
CA PRO A 651 -37.44 -40.03 18.20
C PRO A 651 -37.23 -40.69 16.83
N ILE A 652 -36.03 -41.23 16.62
CA ILE A 652 -35.66 -41.92 15.37
C ILE A 652 -36.48 -43.22 15.27
N ASN A 653 -37.27 -43.37 14.19
CA ASN A 653 -38.03 -44.59 13.93
C ASN A 653 -37.74 -45.11 12.51
N LEU A 654 -36.92 -46.17 12.42
CA LEU A 654 -36.49 -46.75 11.14
C LEU A 654 -37.58 -47.60 10.45
N GLU A 655 -38.60 -48.04 11.17
CA GLU A 655 -39.68 -48.90 10.64
C GLU A 655 -40.81 -48.12 9.97
N TRP A 656 -40.78 -46.78 10.05
CA TRP A 656 -41.69 -45.92 9.31
C TRP A 656 -41.24 -45.66 7.86
N TRP A 657 -40.06 -46.18 7.45
CA TRP A 657 -39.42 -45.84 6.18
C TRP A 657 -39.01 -47.07 5.37
N ALA A 658 -39.34 -47.04 4.08
CA ALA A 658 -38.87 -48.00 3.06
C ALA A 658 -38.21 -47.23 1.90
N PRO A 659 -37.24 -47.82 1.18
CA PRO A 659 -36.63 -47.15 0.04
C PRO A 659 -37.57 -47.11 -1.16
N LEU A 660 -37.36 -46.12 -2.02
CA LEU A 660 -37.94 -46.06 -3.37
C LEU A 660 -37.28 -47.09 -4.30
N ASN A 661 -35.99 -47.40 -4.09
CA ASN A 661 -35.19 -48.32 -4.88
C ASN A 661 -34.01 -48.87 -4.05
N GLU A 662 -34.05 -50.16 -3.69
CA GLU A 662 -33.01 -50.82 -2.88
C GLU A 662 -31.62 -50.83 -3.57
N LYS A 663 -31.58 -50.69 -4.90
CA LYS A 663 -30.30 -50.58 -5.66
C LYS A 663 -29.69 -49.17 -5.62
N GLU A 664 -30.48 -48.15 -5.28
CA GLU A 664 -30.00 -46.76 -5.13
C GLU A 664 -29.73 -46.44 -3.65
N LEU A 665 -30.50 -47.04 -2.73
CA LEU A 665 -30.27 -46.98 -1.29
C LEU A 665 -30.44 -48.39 -0.68
N PRO A 666 -29.35 -49.08 -0.28
CA PRO A 666 -29.41 -50.38 0.39
C PRO A 666 -29.84 -50.20 1.85
N TRP A 667 -31.12 -49.90 2.04
CA TRP A 667 -31.70 -49.47 3.31
C TRP A 667 -31.59 -50.55 4.39
N ALA A 668 -31.73 -51.83 4.02
CA ALA A 668 -31.53 -52.93 4.97
C ALA A 668 -30.12 -52.94 5.60
N THR A 669 -29.08 -52.64 4.81
CA THR A 669 -27.67 -52.56 5.27
C THR A 669 -27.37 -51.26 6.01
N ILE A 670 -28.11 -50.20 5.74
CA ILE A 670 -28.00 -48.92 6.46
C ILE A 670 -28.69 -49.01 7.83
N LYS A 671 -29.89 -49.61 7.91
CA LYS A 671 -30.61 -49.86 9.16
C LYS A 671 -29.77 -50.61 10.19
N SER A 672 -29.12 -51.71 9.77
CA SER A 672 -28.34 -52.56 10.70
C SER A 672 -27.08 -51.89 11.26
N ARG A 673 -26.59 -50.83 10.61
CA ARG A 673 -25.43 -50.03 11.03
C ARG A 673 -25.79 -48.64 11.55
N PHE A 674 -27.08 -48.32 11.70
CA PHE A 674 -27.54 -46.99 12.10
C PHE A 674 -27.07 -46.59 13.52
N SER A 675 -26.79 -47.57 14.37
CA SER A 675 -26.18 -47.41 15.70
C SER A 675 -24.68 -47.08 15.70
N GLU A 676 -24.02 -47.03 14.53
CA GLU A 676 -22.65 -46.53 14.39
C GLU A 676 -22.59 -44.99 14.22
N LEU A 677 -23.75 -44.34 14.04
CA LEU A 677 -23.91 -42.88 14.07
C LEU A 677 -23.98 -42.40 15.52
N ASP A 678 -23.62 -41.13 15.75
CA ASP A 678 -23.91 -40.42 17.01
C ASP A 678 -25.40 -40.50 17.36
N PRO A 679 -25.78 -41.08 18.52
CA PRO A 679 -27.17 -41.30 18.90
C PRO A 679 -27.94 -40.04 19.32
N ASP A 680 -27.26 -38.90 19.55
CA ASP A 680 -27.93 -37.63 19.87
C ASP A 680 -27.27 -36.43 19.17
N ILE A 681 -27.52 -36.35 17.86
CA ILE A 681 -27.07 -35.24 17.02
C ILE A 681 -27.64 -33.87 17.44
N ASN A 682 -28.74 -33.83 18.22
CA ASN A 682 -29.31 -32.59 18.76
C ASN A 682 -28.49 -32.07 19.95
N LYS A 683 -28.01 -32.98 20.81
CA LYS A 683 -27.02 -32.69 21.84
C LYS A 683 -25.68 -32.28 21.23
N THR A 684 -25.13 -33.05 20.29
CA THR A 684 -23.84 -32.74 19.66
C THR A 684 -23.86 -31.40 18.92
N PHE A 685 -24.96 -31.08 18.22
CA PHE A 685 -25.21 -29.72 17.72
C PHE A 685 -25.23 -28.69 18.86
N SER A 686 -25.93 -28.99 19.95
CA SER A 686 -26.10 -28.05 21.06
C SER A 686 -24.79 -27.70 21.78
N GLU A 687 -23.93 -28.69 22.01
CA GLU A 687 -22.59 -28.54 22.59
C GLU A 687 -21.65 -27.81 21.61
N THR A 688 -21.65 -28.20 20.33
CA THR A 688 -20.85 -27.53 19.28
C THR A 688 -21.23 -26.06 19.10
N PHE A 689 -22.53 -25.72 19.19
CA PHE A 689 -22.99 -24.34 19.11
C PHE A 689 -22.63 -23.53 20.37
N GLU A 690 -22.64 -24.17 21.55
CA GLU A 690 -22.22 -23.52 22.79
C GLU A 690 -20.73 -23.16 22.73
N ASP A 691 -19.89 -24.08 22.25
CA ASP A 691 -18.44 -23.83 22.07
C ASP A 691 -18.16 -22.79 20.99
N TYR A 692 -18.91 -22.79 19.88
CA TYR A 692 -18.89 -21.67 18.91
C TYR A 692 -19.23 -20.33 19.57
N THR A 693 -20.24 -20.29 20.43
CA THR A 693 -20.64 -19.06 21.15
C THR A 693 -19.54 -18.58 22.10
N LYS A 694 -18.85 -19.49 22.81
CA LYS A 694 -17.70 -19.18 23.68
C LYS A 694 -16.52 -18.60 22.89
N THR A 695 -16.15 -19.21 21.76
CA THR A 695 -15.00 -18.74 20.97
C THR A 695 -15.29 -17.42 20.27
N GLN A 696 -16.52 -17.22 19.78
CA GLN A 696 -17.00 -15.94 19.24
C GLN A 696 -16.96 -14.83 20.30
N ALA A 697 -17.44 -15.08 21.52
CA ALA A 697 -17.36 -14.12 22.63
C ALA A 697 -15.89 -13.75 22.96
N ALA A 698 -14.99 -14.73 23.02
CA ALA A 698 -13.55 -14.50 23.26
C ALA A 698 -12.87 -13.72 22.12
N ALA A 699 -13.34 -13.88 20.87
CA ALA A 699 -12.81 -13.15 19.73
C ALA A 699 -13.31 -11.70 19.67
N TRP A 700 -14.58 -11.43 19.99
CA TRP A 700 -15.10 -10.08 20.21
C TRP A 700 -14.34 -9.38 21.35
N ALA A 701 -14.03 -10.11 22.43
CA ALA A 701 -13.21 -9.60 23.53
C ALA A 701 -11.80 -9.19 23.06
N ILE A 702 -11.13 -10.00 22.24
CA ILE A 702 -9.82 -9.65 21.64
C ILE A 702 -9.90 -8.38 20.78
N GLN A 703 -10.96 -8.22 19.96
CA GLN A 703 -11.15 -6.99 19.18
C GLN A 703 -11.34 -5.78 20.09
N PHE A 704 -12.07 -5.90 21.20
CA PHE A 704 -12.21 -4.82 22.18
C PHE A 704 -10.89 -4.46 22.88
N LYS A 705 -10.12 -5.45 23.37
CA LYS A 705 -8.78 -5.25 23.96
C LYS A 705 -7.89 -4.42 23.04
N TYR A 706 -7.90 -4.75 21.75
CA TYR A 706 -7.15 -4.02 20.72
C TYR A 706 -7.62 -2.58 20.60
N GLN A 707 -8.93 -2.35 20.47
CA GLN A 707 -9.47 -1.00 20.30
C GLN A 707 -9.28 -0.10 21.52
N VAL A 708 -9.29 -0.64 22.74
CA VAL A 708 -8.86 0.10 23.95
C VAL A 708 -7.38 0.47 23.87
N SER A 709 -6.51 -0.45 23.44
CA SER A 709 -5.07 -0.17 23.31
C SER A 709 -4.69 0.86 22.22
N LEU A 710 -5.63 1.21 21.32
CA LEU A 710 -5.44 2.27 20.31
C LEU A 710 -5.93 3.66 20.75
N LEU A 711 -6.59 3.79 21.90
CA LEU A 711 -7.05 5.09 22.40
C LEU A 711 -5.87 6.00 22.79
N PRO A 712 -6.05 7.34 22.83
CA PRO A 712 -5.04 8.24 23.40
C PRO A 712 -4.69 7.83 24.83
N ARG A 713 -3.40 7.90 25.23
CA ARG A 713 -2.96 7.33 26.52
C ARG A 713 -3.74 7.85 27.73
N VAL A 714 -4.09 9.14 27.75
CA VAL A 714 -4.92 9.75 28.81
C VAL A 714 -6.28 9.04 28.94
N GLU A 715 -6.88 8.64 27.83
CA GLU A 715 -8.15 7.89 27.80
C GLU A 715 -7.97 6.42 28.24
N GLN A 716 -6.83 5.80 27.91
CA GLN A 716 -6.49 4.45 28.40
C GLN A 716 -6.31 4.45 29.93
N GLU A 717 -5.55 5.42 30.45
CA GLU A 717 -5.31 5.58 31.89
C GLU A 717 -6.62 5.92 32.62
N ARG A 718 -7.47 6.76 32.02
CA ARG A 718 -8.81 7.07 32.52
C ARG A 718 -9.68 5.81 32.66
N ILE A 719 -9.81 5.01 31.60
CA ILE A 719 -10.61 3.77 31.61
C ILE A 719 -10.03 2.72 32.58
N ASN A 720 -8.71 2.66 32.72
CA ASN A 720 -8.04 1.74 33.65
C ASN A 720 -8.28 2.12 35.13
N GLN A 721 -8.34 3.42 35.44
CA GLN A 721 -8.52 3.93 36.82
C GLN A 721 -9.97 4.23 37.22
N ALA A 722 -10.91 4.27 36.27
CA ALA A 722 -12.33 4.55 36.50
C ALA A 722 -13.18 3.29 36.70
N ASP A 723 -14.34 3.44 37.35
CA ASP A 723 -15.39 2.41 37.36
C ASP A 723 -16.07 2.40 35.98
N VAL A 724 -16.24 1.22 35.40
CA VAL A 724 -16.77 1.06 34.04
C VAL A 724 -18.07 0.26 34.09
N THR A 725 -19.15 0.86 33.62
CA THR A 725 -20.45 0.21 33.44
C THR A 725 -20.76 0.12 31.94
N PHE A 726 -21.00 -1.08 31.43
CA PHE A 726 -21.49 -1.28 30.07
C PHE A 726 -23.01 -1.11 30.02
N MET A 727 -23.50 -0.41 28.99
CA MET A 727 -24.89 -0.04 28.83
C MET A 727 -25.39 -0.38 27.41
N SER A 728 -26.55 -1.00 27.34
CA SER A 728 -27.32 -1.13 26.10
C SER A 728 -27.97 0.21 25.78
N VAL A 729 -27.94 0.62 24.51
CA VAL A 729 -28.68 1.79 24.00
C VAL A 729 -29.92 1.28 23.29
N SER A 730 -31.09 1.77 23.66
CA SER A 730 -32.37 1.43 23.03
C SER A 730 -33.10 2.69 22.55
N ARG A 731 -34.03 2.54 21.60
CA ARG A 731 -34.99 3.58 21.24
C ARG A 731 -36.18 3.55 22.22
N PRO A 732 -36.84 4.69 22.50
CA PRO A 732 -37.96 4.71 23.44
C PRO A 732 -39.18 4.06 22.81
N PHE A 733 -39.99 3.39 23.65
CA PHE A 733 -41.29 2.88 23.22
C PHE A 733 -42.34 4.01 23.24
N LEU A 734 -43.03 4.20 22.12
CA LEU A 734 -43.97 5.31 21.89
C LEU A 734 -45.39 4.82 21.59
N GLY A 735 -45.68 3.54 21.83
CA GLY A 735 -47.00 2.98 21.57
C GLY A 735 -48.06 3.50 22.55
N THR A 736 -49.21 3.87 22.00
CA THR A 736 -50.37 4.34 22.76
C THR A 736 -51.56 3.41 22.58
N GLU A 737 -52.52 3.50 23.50
CA GLU A 737 -53.85 2.91 23.43
C GLU A 737 -54.91 3.97 23.66
N GLU A 738 -56.11 3.75 23.12
CA GLU A 738 -57.22 4.70 23.22
C GLU A 738 -58.02 4.45 24.51
N THR A 739 -58.32 5.52 25.25
CA THR A 739 -59.11 5.43 26.47
C THR A 739 -60.59 5.50 26.15
N ASN A 740 -61.29 4.37 26.35
CA ASN A 740 -62.75 4.32 26.30
C ASN A 740 -63.35 5.24 27.38
N SER A 741 -63.70 6.45 26.94
CA SER A 741 -64.58 7.38 27.63
C SER A 741 -65.58 7.89 26.60
N SER A 742 -66.83 8.14 27.00
CA SER A 742 -67.94 8.50 26.10
C SER A 742 -67.88 9.96 25.65
N GLN A 743 -66.70 10.43 25.24
CA GLN A 743 -66.40 11.80 24.81
C GLN A 743 -66.20 11.87 23.29
N LEU A 744 -66.48 13.03 22.68
CA LEU A 744 -66.33 13.26 21.24
C LEU A 744 -64.88 13.17 20.72
N TYR A 745 -63.88 13.15 21.62
CA TYR A 745 -62.47 13.01 21.30
C TYR A 745 -61.85 11.97 22.24
N PRO A 746 -61.58 10.72 21.80
CA PRO A 746 -60.96 9.71 22.66
C PRO A 746 -59.51 10.10 22.99
N GLY A 747 -59.17 10.06 24.28
CA GLY A 747 -57.81 10.28 24.74
C GLY A 747 -56.89 9.14 24.34
N ARG A 748 -55.60 9.43 24.16
CA ARG A 748 -54.56 8.41 24.00
C ARG A 748 -53.64 8.41 25.22
N ARG A 749 -53.43 7.25 25.83
CA ARG A 749 -52.45 7.04 26.90
C ARG A 749 -51.32 6.14 26.41
N PRO A 750 -50.09 6.25 26.96
CA PRO A 750 -49.05 5.26 26.74
C PRO A 750 -49.55 3.87 27.16
N ARG A 751 -49.27 2.84 26.37
CA ARG A 751 -49.54 1.44 26.75
C ARG A 751 -48.29 0.73 27.21
N THR A 752 -48.45 -0.41 27.88
CA THR A 752 -47.33 -1.31 28.16
C THR A 752 -46.83 -1.94 26.84
N PRO A 753 -45.51 -1.92 26.55
CA PRO A 753 -44.95 -2.66 25.42
C PRO A 753 -44.90 -4.16 25.71
N THR A 754 -45.03 -4.97 24.66
CA THR A 754 -44.70 -6.40 24.73
C THR A 754 -43.18 -6.63 24.78
N PRO A 755 -42.68 -7.79 25.26
CA PRO A 755 -41.26 -8.10 25.21
C PRO A 755 -40.67 -8.07 23.79
N HIS A 756 -41.45 -8.43 22.76
CA HIS A 756 -41.04 -8.33 21.36
C HIS A 756 -40.83 -6.87 20.94
N GLU A 757 -41.74 -5.97 21.31
CA GLU A 757 -41.65 -4.55 20.97
C GLU A 757 -40.52 -3.81 21.70
N LEU A 758 -40.18 -4.22 22.93
CA LEU A 758 -38.96 -3.76 23.59
C LEU A 758 -37.71 -4.25 22.84
N LYS A 759 -37.72 -5.51 22.40
CA LYS A 759 -36.60 -6.14 21.71
C LYS A 759 -36.38 -5.58 20.29
N GLU A 760 -37.43 -5.13 19.61
CA GLU A 760 -37.39 -4.32 18.37
C GLU A 760 -36.75 -2.93 18.53
N LEU A 761 -36.56 -2.47 19.77
CA LEU A 761 -35.99 -1.17 20.09
C LEU A 761 -34.59 -1.26 20.71
N GLU A 762 -34.06 -2.46 20.96
CA GLU A 762 -32.68 -2.65 21.43
C GLU A 762 -31.65 -2.39 20.32
N GLY A 763 -30.61 -1.61 20.65
CA GLY A 763 -29.39 -1.54 19.85
C GLY A 763 -28.50 -2.78 20.09
N GLY A 764 -28.00 -3.34 18.99
CA GLY A 764 -27.08 -4.50 18.99
C GLY A 764 -25.72 -4.24 18.36
N GLN A 765 -25.60 -3.25 17.46
CA GLN A 765 -24.39 -3.05 16.62
C GLN A 765 -23.27 -2.25 17.34
N GLY A 766 -23.54 -1.76 18.55
CA GLY A 766 -22.58 -1.08 19.42
C GLY A 766 -22.96 -1.17 20.89
N VAL A 767 -22.04 -0.83 21.79
CA VAL A 767 -22.25 -0.80 23.25
C VAL A 767 -21.70 0.50 23.83
N LEU A 768 -22.40 1.09 24.80
CA LEU A 768 -21.97 2.31 25.47
C LEU A 768 -21.22 1.96 26.77
N MET A 769 -20.08 2.61 27.01
CA MET A 769 -19.34 2.55 28.27
C MET A 769 -19.58 3.85 29.04
N LYS A 770 -20.14 3.74 30.24
CA LYS A 770 -20.11 4.81 31.24
C LYS A 770 -18.86 4.62 32.10
N VAL A 771 -18.02 5.65 32.17
CA VAL A 771 -16.68 5.62 32.77
C VAL A 771 -16.64 6.70 33.84
N GLU A 772 -16.61 6.27 35.10
CA GLU A 772 -16.78 7.14 36.27
C GLU A 772 -15.48 7.17 37.09
N GLY A 773 -14.78 8.31 37.05
CA GLY A 773 -13.49 8.46 37.70
C GLY A 773 -13.59 8.69 39.20
N ALA A 774 -12.47 8.51 39.91
CA ALA A 774 -12.36 8.84 41.34
C ALA A 774 -12.57 10.34 41.65
N ASP A 775 -12.58 11.20 40.64
CA ASP A 775 -12.95 12.61 40.71
C ASP A 775 -14.46 12.87 40.48
N SER A 776 -15.28 11.82 40.54
CA SER A 776 -16.74 11.81 40.29
C SER A 776 -17.18 12.36 38.93
N LYS A 777 -16.25 12.59 37.99
CA LYS A 777 -16.62 12.96 36.61
C LYS A 777 -16.99 11.71 35.83
N VAL A 778 -18.16 11.75 35.20
CA VAL A 778 -18.66 10.72 34.30
C VAL A 778 -18.33 11.10 32.86
N GLU A 779 -17.73 10.15 32.14
CA GLU A 779 -17.46 10.25 30.70
C GLU A 779 -18.06 9.04 29.97
N TYR A 780 -18.47 9.23 28.72
CA TYR A 780 -19.15 8.21 27.93
C TYR A 780 -18.35 7.85 26.68
N TYR A 781 -18.25 6.56 26.36
CA TYR A 781 -17.49 6.05 25.22
C TYR A 781 -18.30 5.00 24.47
N SER A 782 -18.59 5.23 23.20
CA SER A 782 -19.31 4.29 22.34
C SER A 782 -18.34 3.35 21.64
N TYR A 783 -18.45 2.04 21.91
CA TYR A 783 -17.70 1.02 21.17
C TYR A 783 -18.52 0.50 19.98
N PHE A 784 -17.96 0.66 18.78
CA PHE A 784 -18.54 0.20 17.52
C PHE A 784 -17.61 -0.83 16.88
N PRO A 785 -17.74 -2.14 17.18
CA PRO A 785 -16.90 -3.18 16.56
C PRO A 785 -16.99 -3.16 15.04
N GLY A 786 -18.17 -2.89 14.48
CA GLY A 786 -18.40 -2.75 13.03
C GLY A 786 -17.65 -1.60 12.36
N LEU A 787 -17.22 -0.60 13.13
CA LEU A 787 -16.41 0.53 12.65
C LEU A 787 -14.95 0.46 13.13
N GLY A 788 -14.56 -0.63 13.80
CA GLY A 788 -13.21 -0.84 14.32
C GLY A 788 -12.70 0.31 15.17
N LYS A 789 -13.53 0.86 16.09
CA LYS A 789 -13.14 1.98 16.96
C LYS A 789 -13.99 2.13 18.23
N ILE A 790 -13.42 2.83 19.22
CA ILE A 790 -14.13 3.43 20.36
C ILE A 790 -14.18 4.94 20.13
N VAL A 791 -15.32 5.58 20.40
CA VAL A 791 -15.55 7.02 20.25
C VAL A 791 -15.90 7.63 21.61
N LYS A 792 -15.17 8.65 22.05
CA LYS A 792 -15.53 9.44 23.24
C LYS A 792 -16.67 10.39 22.90
N GLU A 793 -17.76 10.31 23.65
CA GLU A 793 -18.97 11.11 23.40
C GLU A 793 -18.87 12.52 23.97
N LYS A 794 -19.60 13.45 23.35
CA LYS A 794 -19.58 14.87 23.72
C LYS A 794 -20.60 15.14 24.84
N GLY A 795 -20.16 14.95 26.08
CA GLY A 795 -20.99 15.19 27.27
C GLY A 795 -21.87 13.99 27.66
N GLY A 796 -22.91 14.23 28.46
CA GLY A 796 -23.81 13.18 28.94
C GLY A 796 -24.64 12.58 27.81
N ALA A 797 -24.43 11.31 27.47
CA ALA A 797 -25.21 10.62 26.43
C ALA A 797 -26.70 10.47 26.84
N GLU A 798 -26.93 10.25 28.14
CA GLU A 798 -28.26 10.12 28.76
C GLU A 798 -29.11 11.42 28.66
N GLU A 799 -28.47 12.59 28.50
CA GLU A 799 -29.10 13.92 28.55
C GLU A 799 -29.45 14.50 27.16
N GLN A 800 -29.11 13.80 26.08
CA GLN A 800 -29.13 14.35 24.72
C GLN A 800 -30.29 13.81 23.86
N SER A 801 -31.32 14.64 23.67
CA SER A 801 -32.43 14.42 22.70
C SER A 801 -31.98 14.27 21.23
N HIS A 802 -30.72 14.57 20.94
CA HIS A 802 -30.09 14.47 19.63
C HIS A 802 -28.90 13.49 19.57
N PHE A 803 -28.66 12.67 20.61
CA PHE A 803 -27.59 11.65 20.63
C PHE A 803 -27.59 10.79 19.36
N ASP A 804 -26.45 10.57 18.71
CA ASP A 804 -26.40 9.86 17.41
C ASP A 804 -26.46 8.33 17.58
N ASP A 805 -27.67 7.83 17.82
CA ASP A 805 -27.95 6.41 18.02
C ASP A 805 -27.79 5.56 16.76
N SER A 806 -27.62 6.15 15.57
CA SER A 806 -27.68 5.44 14.27
C SER A 806 -26.79 4.20 14.19
N LYS A 807 -25.60 4.27 14.78
CA LYS A 807 -24.55 3.24 14.76
C LYS A 807 -24.79 2.08 15.72
N TYR A 808 -25.83 2.15 16.56
CA TYR A 808 -26.25 1.05 17.45
C TYR A 808 -27.24 0.08 16.79
N PHE A 809 -27.84 0.48 15.66
CA PHE A 809 -28.95 -0.22 15.02
C PHE A 809 -28.56 -0.77 13.64
N SER A 810 -29.31 -1.77 13.17
CA SER A 810 -29.24 -2.24 11.78
C SER A 810 -29.92 -1.20 10.86
N PRO A 811 -29.53 -1.05 9.58
CA PRO A 811 -30.23 -0.18 8.63
C PRO A 811 -31.75 -0.41 8.56
N ASP A 812 -32.21 -1.66 8.74
CA ASP A 812 -33.62 -2.05 8.70
C ASP A 812 -34.38 -1.84 10.05
N SER A 813 -33.71 -1.34 11.09
CA SER A 813 -34.34 -1.10 12.40
C SER A 813 -35.31 0.09 12.40
N LYS A 814 -36.38 0.01 13.21
CA LYS A 814 -37.40 1.06 13.36
C LYS A 814 -36.79 2.46 13.48
N VAL A 815 -37.13 3.34 12.54
CA VAL A 815 -36.58 4.70 12.41
C VAL A 815 -36.76 5.50 13.71
N ARG A 816 -35.71 6.21 14.14
CA ARG A 816 -35.75 7.08 15.32
C ARG A 816 -36.77 8.22 15.13
N VAL A 817 -37.64 8.43 16.12
CA VAL A 817 -38.52 9.61 16.17
C VAL A 817 -37.72 10.82 16.68
N PRO A 818 -37.64 11.94 15.94
CA PRO A 818 -36.92 13.13 16.38
C PRO A 818 -37.44 13.71 17.71
N GLY A 819 -36.56 14.30 18.50
CA GLY A 819 -36.91 14.88 19.81
C GLY A 819 -37.18 13.86 20.93
N THR A 820 -36.88 12.58 20.70
CA THR A 820 -37.05 11.52 21.71
C THR A 820 -35.70 11.04 22.27
N TYR A 821 -35.69 10.79 23.58
CA TYR A 821 -34.50 10.35 24.31
C TYR A 821 -34.32 8.83 24.19
N ASN A 822 -33.09 8.39 23.99
CA ASN A 822 -32.74 6.97 24.02
C ASN A 822 -32.85 6.41 25.45
N VAL A 823 -33.17 5.13 25.56
CA VAL A 823 -33.25 4.41 26.84
C VAL A 823 -31.93 3.67 27.06
N PHE A 824 -31.24 3.99 28.15
CA PHE A 824 -29.93 3.42 28.48
C PHE A 824 -30.07 2.45 29.65
N THR A 825 -29.76 1.16 29.44
CA THR A 825 -29.89 0.12 30.47
C THR A 825 -28.55 -0.52 30.78
N LYS A 826 -28.21 -0.70 32.07
CA LYS A 826 -26.99 -1.40 32.48
C LYS A 826 -27.05 -2.86 32.00
N PHE A 827 -25.99 -3.32 31.33
CA PHE A 827 -25.91 -4.68 30.78
C PHE A 827 -25.25 -5.68 31.74
N ASP A 828 -24.22 -5.23 32.47
CA ASP A 828 -23.53 -6.01 33.50
C ASP A 828 -23.30 -5.09 34.72
N VAL A 829 -22.71 -5.62 35.79
CA VAL A 829 -22.37 -4.83 37.00
C VAL A 829 -21.32 -3.75 36.70
N ALA A 830 -21.19 -2.76 37.59
CA ALA A 830 -20.10 -1.80 37.51
C ALA A 830 -18.77 -2.51 37.83
N HIS A 831 -17.80 -2.46 36.91
CA HIS A 831 -16.52 -3.15 37.08
C HIS A 831 -15.55 -2.30 37.90
N GLN A 832 -15.30 -2.71 39.15
CA GLN A 832 -14.48 -1.96 40.10
C GLN A 832 -13.04 -2.48 40.27
N ASP A 833 -12.71 -3.68 39.76
CA ASP A 833 -11.34 -4.22 39.83
C ASP A 833 -10.32 -3.29 39.14
N ARG A 834 -9.12 -3.12 39.70
CA ARG A 834 -8.02 -2.34 39.10
C ARG A 834 -6.79 -3.23 38.90
N ASP A 835 -5.97 -2.93 37.89
CA ASP A 835 -4.63 -3.51 37.79
C ASP A 835 -3.75 -3.01 38.96
N LEU A 836 -2.86 -3.85 39.48
CA LEU A 836 -2.02 -3.51 40.64
C LEU A 836 -0.93 -2.48 40.25
N PRO A 837 -0.51 -1.58 41.16
CA PRO A 837 0.55 -0.61 40.89
C PRO A 837 1.89 -1.23 40.47
N GLU A 838 2.20 -2.44 40.96
CA GLU A 838 3.47 -3.14 40.74
C GLU A 838 3.41 -4.18 39.61
N VAL A 839 2.47 -4.09 38.68
CA VAL A 839 2.43 -5.01 37.52
C VAL A 839 3.77 -5.00 36.77
N THR A 840 4.26 -6.18 36.43
CA THR A 840 5.53 -6.45 35.74
C THR A 840 5.31 -7.31 34.49
N GLY A 841 6.33 -7.41 33.62
CA GLY A 841 6.26 -8.17 32.38
C GLY A 841 5.15 -7.67 31.44
N GLU A 842 4.50 -8.60 30.73
CA GLU A 842 3.47 -8.32 29.73
C GLU A 842 2.30 -7.50 30.28
N GLY A 843 1.94 -7.63 31.56
CA GLY A 843 0.74 -6.98 32.12
C GLY A 843 0.77 -5.45 32.08
N ARG A 844 1.95 -4.83 31.90
CA ARG A 844 2.09 -3.37 31.70
C ARG A 844 1.54 -2.92 30.35
N VAL A 845 1.47 -3.82 29.39
CA VAL A 845 1.04 -3.52 28.03
C VAL A 845 -0.48 -3.37 28.03
N PRO A 846 -1.05 -2.23 27.59
CA PRO A 846 -2.50 -2.01 27.67
C PRO A 846 -3.34 -3.10 26.98
N TYR A 847 -2.82 -3.73 25.94
CA TYR A 847 -3.44 -4.87 25.29
C TYR A 847 -3.44 -6.17 26.14
N PHE A 848 -2.44 -6.38 27.01
CA PHE A 848 -2.32 -7.56 27.89
C PHE A 848 -2.71 -7.28 29.35
N SER A 849 -3.18 -6.06 29.66
CA SER A 849 -3.76 -5.68 30.96
C SER A 849 -4.89 -6.63 31.39
N ARG A 850 -4.89 -6.99 32.68
CA ARG A 850 -5.91 -7.87 33.27
C ARG A 850 -7.25 -7.16 33.39
N ARG A 851 -7.24 -5.88 33.82
CA ARG A 851 -8.39 -4.96 33.77
C ARG A 851 -9.03 -4.93 32.39
N ASN A 852 -8.26 -4.72 31.33
CA ASN A 852 -8.79 -4.70 29.98
C ASN A 852 -9.33 -6.07 29.52
N GLY A 853 -8.73 -7.18 29.96
CA GLY A 853 -9.29 -8.53 29.76
C GLY A 853 -10.65 -8.74 30.45
N SER A 854 -10.82 -8.27 31.69
CA SER A 854 -12.10 -8.32 32.39
C SER A 854 -13.18 -7.50 31.69
N LEU A 855 -12.87 -6.25 31.31
CA LEU A 855 -13.80 -5.39 30.55
C LEU A 855 -14.17 -6.02 29.19
N ALA A 856 -13.18 -6.56 28.48
CA ALA A 856 -13.39 -7.25 27.20
C ALA A 856 -14.31 -8.48 27.32
N THR A 857 -14.30 -9.17 28.46
CA THR A 857 -15.17 -10.33 28.69
C THR A 857 -16.64 -9.94 28.71
N VAL A 858 -16.97 -8.76 29.27
CA VAL A 858 -18.33 -8.18 29.23
C VAL A 858 -18.76 -7.89 27.80
N VAL A 859 -17.84 -7.30 27.02
CA VAL A 859 -18.08 -6.97 25.61
C VAL A 859 -18.30 -8.24 24.76
N GLY A 860 -17.55 -9.31 25.04
CA GLY A 860 -17.77 -10.63 24.45
C GLY A 860 -19.17 -11.18 24.74
N LYS A 861 -19.65 -11.10 25.99
CA LYS A 861 -21.04 -11.44 26.34
C LYS A 861 -22.04 -10.57 25.58
N PHE A 862 -21.82 -9.25 25.50
CA PHE A 862 -22.76 -8.30 24.87
C PHE A 862 -23.01 -8.66 23.40
N PHE A 863 -21.95 -8.83 22.60
CA PHE A 863 -22.11 -9.14 21.18
C PHE A 863 -22.49 -10.60 20.88
N THR A 864 -22.60 -11.45 21.92
CA THR A 864 -23.13 -12.82 21.81
C THR A 864 -24.48 -13.02 22.52
N LYS A 865 -25.05 -12.01 23.17
CA LYS A 865 -26.27 -12.10 23.99
C LYS A 865 -27.46 -12.72 23.24
N ASP A 866 -27.56 -12.43 21.94
CA ASP A 866 -28.67 -12.83 21.07
C ASP A 866 -28.36 -14.07 20.19
N TYR A 867 -27.22 -14.74 20.41
CA TYR A 867 -26.86 -15.97 19.68
C TYR A 867 -27.84 -17.14 19.96
N GLY A 868 -28.73 -17.03 20.96
CA GLY A 868 -29.85 -17.95 21.16
C GLY A 868 -30.80 -18.01 19.96
N TYR A 869 -31.09 -16.86 19.31
CA TYR A 869 -31.90 -16.83 18.08
C TYR A 869 -31.15 -17.44 16.89
N LEU A 870 -29.83 -17.23 16.82
CA LEU A 870 -28.97 -17.86 15.82
C LEU A 870 -28.97 -19.39 15.99
N LYS A 871 -28.84 -19.89 17.23
CA LYS A 871 -28.94 -21.31 17.56
C LYS A 871 -30.29 -21.87 17.11
N ALA A 872 -31.39 -21.19 17.44
CA ALA A 872 -32.73 -21.61 17.05
C ALA A 872 -32.91 -21.74 15.51
N LYS A 873 -32.39 -20.79 14.70
CA LYS A 873 -32.39 -20.96 13.23
C LYS A 873 -31.45 -22.11 12.79
N ALA A 874 -30.29 -22.26 13.44
CA ALA A 874 -29.27 -23.24 13.08
C ALA A 874 -29.60 -24.70 13.48
N VAL A 875 -30.57 -24.93 14.37
CA VAL A 875 -31.19 -26.27 14.57
C VAL A 875 -31.81 -26.74 13.24
N GLY A 876 -32.47 -25.85 12.51
CA GLY A 876 -33.29 -26.19 11.34
C GLY A 876 -34.44 -27.14 11.69
N GLU A 877 -35.28 -27.46 10.71
CA GLU A 877 -36.41 -28.38 10.88
C GLU A 877 -36.43 -29.36 9.71
N THR A 878 -36.43 -30.68 10.00
CA THR A 878 -36.56 -31.73 8.97
C THR A 878 -37.94 -31.69 8.33
N ARG A 879 -38.12 -32.37 7.19
CA ARG A 879 -39.46 -32.53 6.61
C ARG A 879 -40.42 -33.21 7.60
N ILE A 880 -39.92 -34.17 8.39
CA ILE A 880 -40.70 -34.98 9.35
C ILE A 880 -41.17 -34.13 10.53
N GLU A 881 -40.27 -33.31 11.10
CA GLU A 881 -40.56 -32.39 12.21
C GLU A 881 -41.65 -31.38 11.80
N LYS A 882 -41.52 -30.76 10.62
CA LYS A 882 -42.52 -29.81 10.06
C LYS A 882 -43.91 -30.41 9.83
N ASN A 883 -44.01 -31.72 9.70
CA ASN A 883 -45.27 -32.42 9.49
C ASN A 883 -45.88 -32.96 10.81
N THR A 884 -45.20 -32.75 11.93
CA THR A 884 -45.55 -33.31 13.25
C THR A 884 -45.74 -32.22 14.32
N ALA A 885 -45.07 -31.07 14.18
CA ALA A 885 -45.17 -29.93 15.11
C ALA A 885 -45.86 -28.70 14.48
N GLY A 886 -46.52 -27.90 15.32
CA GLY A 886 -46.90 -26.53 14.96
C GLY A 886 -45.65 -25.65 14.87
N ILE A 887 -45.53 -24.88 13.78
CA ILE A 887 -44.28 -24.21 13.38
C ILE A 887 -43.79 -23.19 14.42
N HIS A 888 -42.52 -23.31 14.84
CA HIS A 888 -41.81 -22.32 15.65
C HIS A 888 -40.81 -21.51 14.80
N ALA A 889 -41.33 -20.78 13.81
CA ALA A 889 -40.50 -20.00 12.89
C ALA A 889 -39.80 -18.83 13.60
N VAL A 890 -38.46 -18.85 13.61
CA VAL A 890 -37.65 -17.68 13.96
C VAL A 890 -37.78 -16.65 12.84
N ASN A 891 -38.54 -15.58 13.08
CA ASN A 891 -38.70 -14.46 12.15
C ASN A 891 -37.36 -13.78 11.86
N ASP A 892 -37.10 -13.38 10.61
CA ASP A 892 -35.83 -12.74 10.21
C ASP A 892 -35.55 -11.44 10.96
N PHE A 893 -36.59 -10.76 11.48
CA PHE A 893 -36.43 -9.65 12.43
C PHE A 893 -35.55 -10.04 13.65
N LEU A 894 -35.83 -11.17 14.33
CA LEU A 894 -35.09 -11.59 15.53
C LEU A 894 -33.61 -11.89 15.23
N LEU A 895 -33.28 -12.10 13.96
CA LEU A 895 -31.93 -12.36 13.48
C LEU A 895 -31.21 -11.06 13.09
N SER A 896 -31.93 -10.05 12.59
CA SER A 896 -31.39 -8.70 12.34
C SER A 896 -30.85 -8.00 13.61
N LEU A 897 -31.26 -8.48 14.80
CA LEU A 897 -30.76 -8.06 16.10
C LEU A 897 -29.36 -8.62 16.42
N ILE A 898 -29.00 -9.76 15.85
CA ILE A 898 -27.67 -10.35 16.03
C ILE A 898 -26.67 -9.38 15.38
N PRO A 899 -25.60 -8.98 16.09
CA PRO A 899 -24.59 -8.09 15.54
C PRO A 899 -24.06 -8.63 14.21
N PHE A 900 -24.13 -7.80 13.15
CA PHE A 900 -23.59 -8.11 11.83
C PHE A 900 -24.18 -9.35 11.11
N TYR A 901 -25.42 -9.75 11.44
CA TYR A 901 -26.09 -10.95 10.89
C TYR A 901 -26.02 -11.07 9.36
N ASP A 902 -26.35 -10.01 8.62
CA ASP A 902 -26.36 -10.06 7.17
C ASP A 902 -24.95 -10.18 6.55
N GLY A 903 -23.91 -9.71 7.24
CA GLY A 903 -22.51 -9.98 6.86
C GLY A 903 -22.15 -11.47 7.01
N ILE A 904 -22.64 -12.13 8.07
CA ILE A 904 -22.48 -13.59 8.28
C ILE A 904 -23.23 -14.37 7.19
N LYS A 905 -24.45 -13.93 6.85
CA LYS A 905 -25.31 -14.51 5.80
C LYS A 905 -24.71 -14.37 4.39
N ASP A 906 -24.13 -13.22 4.05
CA ASP A 906 -23.41 -13.02 2.79
C ASP A 906 -22.15 -13.88 2.70
N ALA A 907 -21.39 -13.99 3.80
CA ALA A 907 -20.20 -14.84 3.87
C ALA A 907 -20.54 -16.33 3.68
N ILE A 908 -21.63 -16.81 4.30
CA ILE A 908 -22.17 -18.17 4.08
C ILE A 908 -22.63 -18.37 2.63
N SER A 909 -23.23 -17.34 2.02
CA SER A 909 -23.75 -17.38 0.64
C SER A 909 -22.66 -17.28 -0.44
N GLY A 910 -21.38 -17.14 -0.06
CA GLY A 910 -20.28 -16.93 -1.00
C GLY A 910 -20.29 -15.55 -1.67
N ASN A 911 -21.10 -14.61 -1.20
CA ASN A 911 -21.20 -13.25 -1.73
C ASN A 911 -20.04 -12.39 -1.20
N VAL A 912 -18.86 -12.58 -1.77
CA VAL A 912 -17.63 -11.87 -1.36
C VAL A 912 -17.76 -10.34 -1.52
N ALA A 913 -18.65 -9.84 -2.38
CA ALA A 913 -18.88 -8.41 -2.55
C ALA A 913 -19.72 -7.80 -1.40
N GLY A 914 -20.75 -8.50 -0.91
CA GLY A 914 -21.55 -8.07 0.24
C GLY A 914 -20.83 -8.31 1.59
N ALA A 915 -20.18 -9.46 1.74
CA ALA A 915 -19.48 -9.87 2.96
C ALA A 915 -18.31 -8.95 3.37
N VAL A 916 -17.82 -8.09 2.47
CA VAL A 916 -16.70 -7.16 2.72
C VAL A 916 -17.11 -5.91 3.50
N PHE A 917 -18.40 -5.51 3.53
CA PHE A 917 -18.81 -4.21 4.07
C PHE A 917 -19.69 -4.22 5.33
N ASN A 918 -20.16 -5.39 5.80
CA ASN A 918 -21.10 -5.49 6.93
C ASN A 918 -20.50 -6.08 8.22
N ILE A 919 -19.17 -6.23 8.33
CA ILE A 919 -18.48 -6.57 9.58
C ILE A 919 -17.18 -5.76 9.69
N GLY A 920 -16.80 -5.34 10.90
CA GLY A 920 -15.63 -4.47 11.17
C GLY A 920 -14.24 -5.09 10.96
N PHE A 921 -14.11 -6.03 10.03
CA PHE A 921 -12.84 -6.57 9.54
C PHE A 921 -12.21 -5.72 8.42
N ASP A 922 -12.87 -4.62 8.04
CA ASP A 922 -12.42 -3.74 6.99
C ASP A 922 -11.03 -3.17 7.32
N ILE A 923 -10.02 -3.69 6.60
CA ILE A 923 -8.71 -3.16 6.23
C ILE A 923 -7.80 -2.60 7.35
N LEU A 924 -8.29 -1.72 8.22
CA LEU A 924 -7.51 -1.09 9.29
C LEU A 924 -7.70 -1.80 10.64
N GLY A 925 -8.81 -2.53 10.82
CA GLY A 925 -9.10 -3.26 12.07
C GLY A 925 -8.18 -4.45 12.36
N PHE A 926 -7.65 -5.12 11.32
CA PHE A 926 -6.81 -6.32 11.48
C PHE A 926 -5.65 -6.46 10.47
N PHE A 927 -5.87 -6.22 9.17
CA PHE A 927 -4.86 -6.39 8.10
C PHE A 927 -5.13 -5.45 6.93
N LEU A 928 -4.14 -4.64 6.53
CA LEU A 928 -4.18 -3.74 5.35
C LEU A 928 -4.23 -4.53 4.03
N PRO A 929 -5.27 -4.34 3.21
CA PRO A 929 -5.08 -4.14 1.76
C PRO A 929 -5.65 -2.81 1.26
N GLY A 930 -5.00 -2.17 0.27
CA GLY A 930 -5.47 -0.91 -0.31
C GLY A 930 -6.78 -1.06 -1.12
N ALA A 931 -7.71 -0.11 -0.98
CA ALA A 931 -9.06 -0.17 -1.56
C ALA A 931 -9.13 -0.18 -3.10
N SER A 932 -8.01 0.08 -3.80
CA SER A 932 -7.89 -0.08 -5.26
C SER A 932 -7.81 -1.56 -5.71
N ALA A 933 -7.45 -2.48 -4.81
CA ALA A 933 -7.18 -3.88 -5.14
C ALA A 933 -8.42 -4.69 -5.55
N ALA A 934 -9.63 -4.34 -5.09
CA ALA A 934 -10.85 -5.10 -5.36
C ALA A 934 -11.12 -5.28 -6.88
N ASN A 935 -10.92 -4.22 -7.67
CA ASN A 935 -11.08 -4.24 -9.12
C ASN A 935 -10.00 -5.03 -9.87
N LYS A 936 -8.83 -5.29 -9.25
CA LYS A 936 -7.81 -6.22 -9.80
C LYS A 936 -8.03 -7.66 -9.30
N ALA A 937 -8.50 -7.86 -8.07
CA ALA A 937 -8.84 -9.17 -7.53
C ALA A 937 -9.94 -9.87 -8.34
N MET A 938 -10.97 -9.13 -8.79
CA MET A 938 -11.99 -9.65 -9.70
C MET A 938 -11.46 -10.15 -11.06
N LYS A 939 -10.26 -9.73 -11.50
CA LYS A 939 -9.63 -10.18 -12.74
C LYS A 939 -8.69 -11.38 -12.56
N LEU A 940 -8.38 -11.79 -11.32
CA LEU A 940 -7.44 -12.88 -10.99
C LEU A 940 -8.14 -13.99 -10.20
N GLY A 941 -8.84 -14.85 -10.93
CA GLY A 941 -9.63 -15.93 -10.34
C GLY A 941 -8.82 -16.95 -9.52
N LYS A 942 -9.45 -17.48 -8.47
CA LYS A 942 -9.02 -18.64 -7.65
C LYS A 942 -7.73 -18.53 -6.82
N SER A 943 -6.95 -17.44 -6.90
CA SER A 943 -5.65 -17.32 -6.19
C SER A 943 -5.68 -16.64 -4.81
N ALA A 944 -6.77 -15.91 -4.47
CA ALA A 944 -6.84 -15.03 -3.29
C ALA A 944 -6.45 -15.69 -1.95
N GLY A 945 -6.71 -16.99 -1.77
CA GLY A 945 -6.41 -17.72 -0.54
C GLY A 945 -4.91 -17.84 -0.19
N LYS A 946 -3.98 -17.55 -1.12
CA LYS A 946 -2.53 -17.59 -0.84
C LYS A 946 -1.97 -16.29 -0.24
N VAL A 947 -2.62 -15.14 -0.43
CA VAL A 947 -2.07 -13.81 -0.08
C VAL A 947 -2.08 -13.55 1.43
N LEU A 948 -3.02 -14.14 2.17
CA LEU A 948 -3.20 -13.91 3.62
C LEU A 948 -2.01 -14.35 4.51
N LYS A 949 -0.95 -14.93 3.94
CA LYS A 949 0.23 -15.44 4.64
C LYS A 949 1.44 -14.49 4.66
N ARG A 950 1.33 -13.25 4.16
CA ARG A 950 2.49 -12.35 3.93
C ARG A 950 2.52 -11.02 4.71
N SER A 951 1.87 -10.93 5.88
CA SER A 951 2.30 -9.87 6.82
C SER A 951 3.72 -10.18 7.34
N PHE A 952 4.48 -9.13 7.71
CA PHE A 952 5.92 -9.14 8.06
C PHE A 952 6.46 -10.34 8.88
N PHE A 953 5.62 -11.04 9.67
CA PHE A 953 6.03 -12.14 10.53
C PHE A 953 5.19 -13.42 10.40
N ALA A 954 4.34 -13.52 9.37
CA ALA A 954 3.40 -14.64 9.19
C ALA A 954 4.04 -15.97 8.72
N GLY A 955 5.34 -15.97 8.37
CA GLY A 955 6.08 -17.18 7.99
C GLY A 955 6.40 -18.14 9.15
N LEU A 956 6.25 -17.73 10.41
CA LEU A 956 6.71 -18.49 11.58
C LEU A 956 5.58 -19.11 12.42
N GLY A 957 5.34 -20.41 12.20
CA GLY A 957 4.94 -21.36 13.25
C GLY A 957 3.56 -21.19 13.91
N ALA A 958 2.54 -21.83 13.34
CA ALA A 958 1.26 -22.02 14.01
C ALA A 958 1.33 -23.09 15.12
N SER A 959 1.62 -22.70 16.37
CA SER A 959 1.29 -23.50 17.57
C SER A 959 1.32 -22.67 18.87
N VAL A 960 0.42 -22.97 19.82
CA VAL A 960 0.33 -22.63 21.27
C VAL A 960 0.61 -21.18 21.74
N GLY A 961 0.11 -20.83 22.94
CA GLY A 961 0.32 -19.51 23.56
C GLY A 961 -0.87 -18.92 24.32
N VAL A 962 -1.99 -19.64 24.44
CA VAL A 962 -3.13 -19.24 25.28
C VAL A 962 -2.86 -19.67 26.72
N THR A 963 -2.22 -18.80 27.49
CA THR A 963 -2.04 -18.93 28.94
C THR A 963 -2.96 -17.94 29.64
N ASP A 964 -4.17 -18.42 29.96
CA ASP A 964 -5.07 -17.97 31.06
C ASP A 964 -6.53 -18.42 30.84
N VAL A 965 -6.88 -18.94 29.65
CA VAL A 965 -8.22 -19.52 29.36
C VAL A 965 -8.37 -20.95 29.91
N ILE A 966 -7.90 -21.17 31.14
CA ILE A 966 -8.14 -22.36 31.95
C ILE A 966 -8.88 -21.85 33.19
N ASN A 967 -10.14 -22.21 33.42
CA ASN A 967 -10.57 -23.60 33.60
C ASN A 967 -11.73 -24.02 32.68
N LEU A 968 -11.43 -24.43 31.45
CA LEU A 968 -12.33 -25.34 30.71
C LEU A 968 -12.10 -26.78 31.23
N PRO A 969 -13.13 -27.56 31.61
CA PRO A 969 -12.93 -28.78 32.40
C PRO A 969 -12.13 -29.91 31.71
N ARG A 970 -11.41 -30.66 32.55
CA ARG A 970 -10.50 -31.75 32.16
C ARG A 970 -11.21 -32.84 31.34
N ASN A 971 -10.51 -33.35 30.32
CA ASN A 971 -10.74 -34.62 29.60
C ASN A 971 -11.62 -34.65 28.33
N ILE A 972 -11.27 -33.90 27.27
CA ILE A 972 -11.42 -34.46 25.91
C ILE A 972 -10.32 -35.54 25.71
N LYS A 973 -10.49 -36.68 26.37
CA LYS A 973 -9.62 -37.85 26.23
C LYS A 973 -9.83 -38.46 24.85
N ARG A 974 -8.73 -38.85 24.18
CA ARG A 974 -8.64 -39.56 22.87
C ARG A 974 -8.59 -38.71 21.59
N GLY A 975 -8.27 -37.42 21.67
CA GLY A 975 -7.60 -36.70 20.55
C GLY A 975 -6.11 -37.06 20.41
N VAL A 976 -5.74 -38.34 20.57
CA VAL A 976 -4.38 -38.78 20.94
C VAL A 976 -3.78 -39.72 19.89
N LEU A 977 -2.96 -39.18 18.98
CA LEU A 977 -1.77 -39.79 18.31
C LEU A 977 -1.33 -38.98 17.08
N ALA A 978 -0.73 -37.78 17.27
CA ALA A 978 -0.05 -37.05 16.17
C ALA A 978 0.92 -35.94 16.64
N VAL A 979 0.52 -35.13 17.64
CA VAL A 979 1.16 -33.82 17.92
C VAL A 979 2.40 -33.90 18.82
N SER A 980 2.68 -35.05 19.42
CA SER A 980 3.71 -35.21 20.45
C SER A 980 5.13 -35.43 19.90
N LYS A 981 5.80 -34.38 19.41
CA LYS A 981 7.28 -34.38 19.31
C LYS A 981 7.99 -33.02 19.40
N ASP A 982 7.49 -31.94 18.79
CA ASP A 982 8.36 -30.77 18.48
C ASP A 982 8.24 -29.50 19.35
N ILE A 983 7.32 -29.42 20.32
CA ILE A 983 7.28 -28.27 21.25
C ILE A 983 8.57 -28.14 22.07
N LYS A 984 9.22 -29.26 22.42
CA LYS A 984 10.54 -29.26 23.09
C LYS A 984 11.71 -28.83 22.19
N ARG A 985 11.49 -28.61 20.89
CA ARG A 985 12.51 -28.16 19.94
C ARG A 985 12.55 -26.63 19.79
N VAL A 986 11.43 -25.94 19.97
CA VAL A 986 11.35 -24.48 19.82
C VAL A 986 12.07 -23.75 20.97
N TYR A 987 11.85 -24.17 22.22
CA TYR A 987 12.46 -23.55 23.41
C TYR A 987 13.92 -23.94 23.68
N LYS A 988 14.52 -24.81 22.84
CA LYS A 988 15.92 -25.27 22.99
C LYS A 988 16.86 -24.77 21.90
N HIS A 989 16.36 -23.93 21.00
CA HIS A 989 17.11 -23.42 19.85
C HIS A 989 17.03 -21.89 19.67
N ALA A 990 16.50 -21.14 20.65
CA ALA A 990 16.68 -19.68 20.68
C ALA A 990 18.18 -19.34 20.72
N ASP A 991 18.90 -20.06 21.58
CA ASP A 991 20.35 -20.16 21.73
C ASP A 991 21.09 -20.56 20.43
N GLU A 992 20.38 -21.10 19.42
CA GLU A 992 20.93 -21.44 18.10
C GLU A 992 20.53 -20.44 17.00
N VAL A 993 19.52 -19.59 17.21
CA VAL A 993 19.18 -18.50 16.28
C VAL A 993 20.19 -17.36 16.43
N LEU A 994 20.52 -16.98 17.67
CA LEU A 994 21.48 -15.90 17.96
C LEU A 994 22.89 -16.12 17.36
N PRO A 995 23.50 -17.33 17.40
CA PRO A 995 24.77 -17.60 16.71
C PRO A 995 24.67 -17.63 15.17
N ARG A 996 23.51 -17.93 14.59
CA ARG A 996 23.31 -17.97 13.13
C ARG A 996 23.27 -16.58 12.49
N LEU A 997 23.17 -15.52 13.29
CA LEU A 997 23.44 -14.12 12.89
C LEU A 997 24.93 -13.84 12.58
N LYS A 998 25.81 -14.84 12.64
CA LYS A 998 27.21 -14.76 12.16
C LYS A 998 27.40 -15.50 10.85
N GLY A 999 26.59 -15.16 9.84
CA GLY A 999 26.76 -15.62 8.47
C GLY A 999 27.92 -14.91 7.77
N ASN A 1000 28.90 -15.66 7.26
CA ASN A 1000 30.04 -15.09 6.55
C ASN A 1000 29.65 -14.55 5.17
N TYR A 1001 29.58 -13.23 5.03
CA TYR A 1001 29.57 -12.52 3.76
C TYR A 1001 30.81 -11.64 3.65
N ARG A 1002 31.30 -11.40 2.41
CA ARG A 1002 32.50 -10.59 2.17
C ARG A 1002 32.25 -9.13 2.54
N SER A 1003 32.69 -8.76 3.74
CA SER A 1003 32.85 -7.38 4.19
C SER A 1003 33.93 -6.65 3.38
N TYR A 1004 34.15 -5.38 3.70
CA TYR A 1004 35.35 -4.66 3.31
C TYR A 1004 36.61 -5.40 3.82
N GLU A 1005 37.41 -5.92 2.88
CA GLU A 1005 38.64 -6.66 3.14
C GLU A 1005 39.82 -5.68 3.07
N VAL A 1006 40.34 -5.24 4.22
CA VAL A 1006 41.47 -4.26 4.32
C VAL A 1006 42.71 -4.70 3.51
N THR A 1007 42.87 -6.01 3.30
CA THR A 1007 43.97 -6.65 2.56
C THR A 1007 43.75 -6.73 1.04
N ARG A 1008 42.59 -6.30 0.53
CA ARG A 1008 42.22 -6.43 -0.88
C ARG A 1008 42.44 -5.14 -1.66
N THR A 1009 43.08 -5.25 -2.82
CA THR A 1009 43.22 -4.13 -3.77
C THR A 1009 41.89 -3.89 -4.50
N TYR A 1010 41.35 -2.67 -4.36
CA TYR A 1010 40.14 -2.22 -5.04
C TYR A 1010 40.47 -1.29 -6.23
N LYS A 1011 39.60 -1.25 -7.23
CA LYS A 1011 39.71 -0.44 -8.45
C LYS A 1011 38.70 0.71 -8.46
N ASP A 1012 38.94 1.72 -9.30
CA ASP A 1012 37.99 2.81 -9.51
C ASP A 1012 36.67 2.27 -10.08
N GLY A 1013 35.56 2.55 -9.40
CA GLY A 1013 34.24 1.98 -9.69
C GLY A 1013 33.86 0.74 -8.86
N ASP A 1014 34.75 0.16 -8.06
CA ASP A 1014 34.40 -0.99 -7.19
C ASP A 1014 33.36 -0.59 -6.13
N VAL A 1015 32.32 -1.41 -5.97
CA VAL A 1015 31.22 -1.22 -5.01
C VAL A 1015 31.32 -2.24 -3.87
N VAL A 1016 31.13 -1.79 -2.63
CA VAL A 1016 31.20 -2.60 -1.40
C VAL A 1016 29.99 -2.29 -0.50
N LYS A 1017 29.35 -3.32 0.06
CA LYS A 1017 28.38 -3.16 1.16
C LYS A 1017 29.10 -3.22 2.51
N GLY A 1018 28.74 -2.36 3.45
CA GLY A 1018 29.34 -2.33 4.79
C GLY A 1018 28.55 -1.48 5.78
N PHE A 1019 29.15 -1.19 6.94
CA PHE A 1019 28.57 -0.31 7.95
C PHE A 1019 29.38 0.99 8.07
N TYR A 1020 28.71 2.14 8.04
CA TYR A 1020 29.26 3.44 8.40
C TYR A 1020 29.11 3.67 9.92
N GLN A 1021 30.21 3.99 10.60
CA GLN A 1021 30.25 4.31 12.03
C GLN A 1021 30.43 5.82 12.20
N VAL A 1022 29.46 6.48 12.82
CA VAL A 1022 29.55 7.92 13.10
C VAL A 1022 30.46 8.14 14.31
N GLU A 1023 31.57 8.87 14.14
CA GLU A 1023 32.58 9.09 15.20
C GLU A 1023 32.02 9.70 16.49
N SER A 1024 30.94 10.49 16.40
CA SER A 1024 30.33 11.17 17.55
C SER A 1024 29.46 10.29 18.44
N GLU A 1025 28.98 9.14 17.94
CA GLU A 1025 27.89 8.38 18.58
C GLU A 1025 28.10 6.85 18.58
N GLY A 1026 29.07 6.32 17.82
CA GLY A 1026 29.37 4.89 17.78
C GLY A 1026 28.34 4.01 17.06
N VAL A 1027 27.17 4.55 16.74
CA VAL A 1027 26.11 3.89 15.97
C VAL A 1027 26.62 3.49 14.58
N ARG A 1028 26.34 2.25 14.19
CA ARG A 1028 26.66 1.69 12.87
C ARG A 1028 25.42 1.67 11.99
N ARG A 1029 25.44 2.40 10.88
CA ARG A 1029 24.38 2.43 9.86
C ARG A 1029 24.80 1.62 8.63
N PRO A 1030 23.94 0.78 8.02
CA PRO A 1030 24.29 0.08 6.78
C PRO A 1030 24.50 1.09 5.64
N ILE A 1031 25.48 0.83 4.77
CA ILE A 1031 25.79 1.70 3.62
C ILE A 1031 26.33 0.88 2.44
N VAL A 1032 25.97 1.30 1.23
CA VAL A 1032 26.67 0.89 0.00
C VAL A 1032 27.68 1.98 -0.34
N ALA A 1033 28.95 1.61 -0.52
CA ALA A 1033 30.03 2.52 -0.84
C ALA A 1033 30.65 2.19 -2.21
N VAL A 1034 31.13 3.21 -2.92
CA VAL A 1034 31.89 3.07 -4.17
C VAL A 1034 33.24 3.78 -4.08
N LEU A 1035 34.28 3.16 -4.62
CA LEU A 1035 35.60 3.77 -4.74
C LEU A 1035 35.64 4.68 -5.97
N LYS A 1036 35.93 5.97 -5.80
CA LYS A 1036 36.06 6.94 -6.89
C LYS A 1036 37.20 7.92 -6.66
N LYS A 1037 38.13 8.00 -7.61
CA LYS A 1037 39.39 8.75 -7.56
C LYS A 1037 40.22 8.48 -6.29
N GLY A 1038 40.29 7.20 -5.87
CA GLY A 1038 41.04 6.77 -4.68
C GLY A 1038 40.37 7.02 -3.33
N ALA A 1039 39.15 7.55 -3.32
CA ALA A 1039 38.35 7.83 -2.12
C ALA A 1039 36.99 7.11 -2.17
N TRP A 1040 36.54 6.58 -1.03
CA TRP A 1040 35.21 5.95 -0.92
C TRP A 1040 34.12 7.00 -0.66
N TYR A 1041 32.97 6.84 -1.32
CA TYR A 1041 31.77 7.66 -1.14
C TYR A 1041 30.54 6.76 -0.99
N ALA A 1042 29.45 7.28 -0.43
CA ALA A 1042 28.18 6.58 -0.43
C ALA A 1042 27.67 6.41 -1.88
N TYR A 1043 27.02 5.30 -2.21
CA TYR A 1043 26.60 4.96 -3.57
C TYR A 1043 25.10 4.63 -3.62
N SER A 1044 24.41 5.15 -4.62
CA SER A 1044 23.05 4.73 -4.95
C SER A 1044 23.08 3.70 -6.08
N SER A 1045 22.74 2.45 -5.73
CA SER A 1045 22.33 1.36 -6.64
C SER A 1045 21.35 1.86 -7.71
N LEU A 1046 20.25 2.42 -7.24
CA LEU A 1046 19.08 2.85 -8.01
C LEU A 1046 19.36 4.01 -8.99
N MET A 1047 20.25 4.95 -8.62
CA MET A 1047 20.58 6.12 -9.45
C MET A 1047 21.92 5.99 -10.20
N ASN A 1048 22.73 4.96 -9.89
CA ASN A 1048 24.10 4.77 -10.38
C ASN A 1048 25.01 6.00 -10.13
N THR A 1049 24.91 6.59 -8.93
CA THR A 1049 25.67 7.81 -8.56
C THR A 1049 26.26 7.75 -7.15
N PRO A 1050 27.50 8.22 -6.94
CA PRO A 1050 28.04 8.51 -5.63
C PRO A 1050 27.44 9.80 -5.04
N PHE A 1051 27.34 9.88 -3.71
CA PHE A 1051 26.81 11.03 -2.96
C PHE A 1051 27.52 11.18 -1.59
N GLY A 1052 27.31 12.32 -0.92
CA GLY A 1052 27.87 12.56 0.42
C GLY A 1052 29.39 12.82 0.51
N PRO A 1053 29.95 12.86 1.73
CA PRO A 1053 31.38 13.08 2.00
C PRO A 1053 32.23 11.80 1.79
N GLN A 1054 33.55 11.92 1.96
CA GLN A 1054 34.47 10.79 1.88
C GLN A 1054 34.36 9.88 3.11
N LEU A 1055 34.08 8.60 2.87
CA LEU A 1055 33.93 7.57 3.91
C LEU A 1055 35.30 7.01 4.34
N ALA A 1056 36.11 7.83 5.03
CA ALA A 1056 37.52 7.55 5.36
C ALA A 1056 37.78 6.21 6.09
N GLN A 1057 36.77 5.67 6.78
CA GLN A 1057 36.81 4.35 7.44
C GLN A 1057 36.99 3.15 6.48
N PHE A 1058 36.69 3.29 5.18
CA PHE A 1058 37.02 2.28 4.16
C PHE A 1058 38.46 2.46 3.62
N GLY A 1059 39.29 3.21 4.34
CA GLY A 1059 40.68 3.52 4.00
C GLY A 1059 40.83 4.57 2.90
N VAL A 1060 42.08 4.95 2.67
CA VAL A 1060 42.51 5.71 1.49
C VAL A 1060 43.53 4.85 0.77
N LEU A 1061 43.23 4.45 -0.48
CA LEU A 1061 44.23 3.82 -1.31
C LEU A 1061 45.15 4.91 -1.86
N SER A 1062 46.31 5.07 -1.23
CA SER A 1062 47.43 5.83 -1.80
C SER A 1062 47.75 5.25 -3.18
N ALA A 1063 47.34 5.96 -4.23
CA ALA A 1063 47.63 5.56 -5.60
C ALA A 1063 49.14 5.46 -5.77
N LEU A 1064 49.64 4.25 -6.04
CA LEU A 1064 51.04 4.05 -6.42
C LEU A 1064 51.30 4.90 -7.66
N ALA A 1065 52.22 5.86 -7.53
CA ALA A 1065 52.64 6.68 -8.66
C ALA A 1065 53.14 5.76 -9.79
N PRO A 1066 52.85 6.09 -11.07
CA PRO A 1066 53.30 5.27 -12.19
C PRO A 1066 54.82 5.15 -12.14
N SER A 1067 55.31 3.90 -12.18
CA SER A 1067 56.74 3.63 -12.07
C SER A 1067 57.44 4.02 -13.38
N ASN A 1068 58.10 5.19 -13.39
CA ASN A 1068 58.93 5.64 -14.51
C ASN A 1068 60.15 4.71 -14.72
N LYS A 1069 59.93 3.62 -15.47
CA LYS A 1069 60.92 2.83 -16.22
C LYS A 1069 60.18 2.23 -17.44
N THR A 1070 60.46 2.64 -18.68
CA THR A 1070 61.43 3.62 -19.19
C THR A 1070 60.82 4.44 -20.31
#